data_AF-A0A7H8SCT6-F1
#
_entry.id   AF-A0A7H8SCT6-F1
#
_cell.length_a   1.000
_cell.length_b   1.000
_cell.length_c   1.000
_cell.angle_alpha   90.00
_cell.angle_beta   90.00
_cell.angle_gamma   90.00
#
_symmetry.space_group_name_H-M   'P 1'
#
loop_
_entity.id
_entity.type
_entity.pdbx_description
1 polymer ?
#
loop_
_entity_poly.entity_id
_entity_poly.type
_entity_poly.pdbx_seq_one_letter_code
_entity_poly.pdbx_strand_id
1 'polypeptide(L)'
;MYPVRKQTFYMLFFAFMFAVTIIMPVSGTVQADETPYNPVPYEEIHSILEEHEDESDRVSVEVIGESSLGHDLYSVVISEPEDDLEQIKAMREEMIANPEEAEDFIEENPDFKVPFMVNGSIHGDEYPGTDAVLQLIDRFAYDNDETTEHILDNNVLVFNVVNNPDGRILGTRQNAEGFDLNRDHVTLSQPESAANVDLITEWNPMVFLDLHGFIIRSNESPGLIEPTTGPHNPNYEHDLYLEHALDQAEAMEAELVANKQDYETDLYQNMEGTHIPYRDAEDGWDDYPPIFTPMYAMLHGIYGHTLETPNNSVDGVKWHFDAVMGSLKFASDNKMDMTKNQLDIFRRGIQFDHPEHDDGFFPEAYVLPVDETDPTVTEKAVNNLIRHDVEVEKAETSFTVDGDQYDAGTFIVPLDQPKASLANTLLWDGEDISDQASAMYDISAWNLPELWGFAAIPTDSEIDIQVEEAGELDIQGELIGDGPYEVPNSSVAAVSLVNELIQNDIPVYRGENGHFYVESSNGDTLRQAVEQSGITVNTASIPDDAEELDHVNVAVLQDGGQHGIRTALQELGFAVDEIEPQQITENGLDGYDVLVANGSGIDDSDAYRQNIHTFIADGGKYIAIGSSASNAAAELGLTDADIKTGARNSNGVVNVNYKDTSLTAGYDDQDVGFVYNPVWYTNIENDRVIASFADQDLFKAGFWEDAEAAQGQPVITKGNHQGVTLMGLEVGFRDHPEYLYRLLSNAIYPGDETILTTAAGMKERVERYENDGEFEDASAARSLSVHLEAVSHYEEQEAAEKVIKHVEGFQDLLDHQQANDMISEKAFNILNHDADALIEKWQ
;
A
#
# COMPACT_ATOMS: atom_id res chain seq x y z
N MET A 1 -15.52 -24.55 60.16
CA MET A 1 -15.93 -23.41 61.00
C MET A 1 -16.25 -22.29 60.02
N TYR A 2 -17.54 -22.13 59.69
CA TYR A 2 -18.14 -21.13 58.78
C TYR A 2 -18.13 -19.73 59.44
N PRO A 3 -18.42 -18.57 58.77
CA PRO A 3 -19.22 -18.40 57.52
C PRO A 3 -18.61 -17.43 56.46
N VAL A 4 -18.93 -17.53 55.16
CA VAL A 4 -20.15 -17.10 54.42
C VAL A 4 -20.57 -15.64 54.64
N ARG A 5 -20.50 -14.84 53.57
CA ARG A 5 -21.57 -13.92 53.13
C ARG A 5 -21.42 -13.54 51.65
N LYS A 6 -22.31 -14.08 50.82
CA LYS A 6 -22.72 -13.60 49.50
C LYS A 6 -24.00 -12.75 49.68
N GLN A 7 -24.28 -11.90 48.67
CA GLN A 7 -25.56 -11.20 48.35
C GLN A 7 -25.89 -9.95 49.20
N THR A 8 -26.24 -8.77 48.68
CA THR A 8 -26.74 -8.29 47.37
C THR A 8 -26.64 -6.75 47.36
N PHE A 9 -26.35 -6.09 46.24
CA PHE A 9 -27.11 -4.91 45.76
C PHE A 9 -26.68 -4.54 44.32
N TYR A 10 -27.56 -4.86 43.37
CA TYR A 10 -27.66 -4.23 42.06
C TYR A 10 -28.24 -2.82 42.24
N MET A 11 -27.60 -1.78 41.68
CA MET A 11 -28.14 -0.53 41.09
C MET A 11 -27.16 0.63 41.27
N LEU A 12 -26.59 1.06 40.13
CA LEU A 12 -25.70 2.20 39.80
C LEU A 12 -24.53 1.61 38.98
N PHE A 13 -24.56 1.29 37.68
CA PHE A 13 -25.27 1.76 36.47
C PHE A 13 -25.15 3.27 36.20
N PHE A 14 -24.40 3.57 35.13
CA PHE A 14 -24.20 4.83 34.40
C PHE A 14 -23.45 5.97 35.10
N ALA A 15 -22.12 5.99 34.94
CA ALA A 15 -21.28 7.17 34.73
C ALA A 15 -19.80 6.82 34.99
N PHE A 16 -19.17 6.05 34.10
CA PHE A 16 -17.71 5.93 33.98
C PHE A 16 -17.40 5.05 32.76
N MET A 17 -17.83 5.51 31.58
CA MET A 17 -17.57 4.84 30.30
C MET A 17 -17.38 5.90 29.21
N PHE A 18 -16.56 6.90 29.52
CA PHE A 18 -15.99 7.89 28.61
C PHE A 18 -14.66 8.31 29.25
N ALA A 19 -13.59 8.34 28.47
CA ALA A 19 -12.17 8.38 28.88
C ALA A 19 -11.55 7.02 29.22
N VAL A 20 -11.53 6.11 28.23
CA VAL A 20 -10.37 5.21 28.05
C VAL A 20 -9.81 5.53 26.68
N THR A 21 -9.02 6.61 26.62
CA THR A 21 -7.98 6.74 25.61
C THR A 21 -7.10 5.51 25.76
N ILE A 22 -6.96 4.74 24.69
CA ILE A 22 -6.18 3.51 24.63
C ILE A 22 -4.71 3.88 24.92
N ILE A 23 -4.29 3.66 26.16
CA ILE A 23 -2.89 3.55 26.54
C ILE A 23 -2.63 2.04 26.66
N MET A 24 -2.22 1.41 25.55
CA MET A 24 -1.29 0.28 25.68
C MET A 24 0.04 0.85 26.23
N PRO A 25 0.86 0.07 26.94
CA PRO A 25 2.03 0.61 27.60
C PRO A 25 3.02 1.06 26.52
N VAL A 26 2.99 2.35 26.18
CA VAL A 26 4.17 3.05 25.70
C VAL A 26 5.25 2.68 26.70
N SER A 27 6.32 2.00 26.24
CA SER A 27 7.56 1.84 27.01
C SER A 27 7.84 3.19 27.66
N GLY A 28 7.78 3.26 29.00
CA GLY A 28 7.55 4.53 29.70
C GLY A 28 8.51 5.64 29.28
N THR A 29 8.08 6.52 28.37
CA THR A 29 8.83 7.68 27.91
C THR A 29 8.82 8.73 29.02
N VAL A 30 10.01 9.05 29.53
CA VAL A 30 10.21 10.17 30.44
C VAL A 30 10.06 11.46 29.63
N GLN A 31 9.17 12.37 30.04
CA GLN A 31 9.08 13.70 29.42
C GLN A 31 10.32 14.54 29.80
N ALA A 32 11.00 15.10 28.81
CA ALA A 32 12.08 16.05 28.98
C ALA A 32 11.55 17.47 29.31
N ASP A 33 12.34 18.29 30.02
CA ASP A 33 12.06 19.72 30.15
C ASP A 33 12.38 20.41 28.80
N GLU A 34 11.38 21.03 28.16
CA GLU A 34 11.52 21.70 26.86
C GLU A 34 12.43 22.94 26.95
N THR A 35 13.53 22.95 26.20
CA THR A 35 14.21 24.19 25.80
C THR A 35 13.43 24.84 24.66
N PRO A 36 13.12 26.15 24.68
CA PRO A 36 12.44 26.80 23.57
C PRO A 36 13.29 26.68 22.30
N TYR A 37 12.81 25.93 21.33
CA TYR A 37 13.41 25.75 20.01
C TYR A 37 12.50 26.38 18.97
N ASN A 38 13.06 27.18 18.06
CA ASN A 38 12.32 27.81 16.97
C ASN A 38 12.95 27.31 15.67
N PRO A 39 12.31 26.33 15.00
CA PRO A 39 12.85 25.75 13.79
C PRO A 39 12.93 26.79 12.67
N VAL A 40 13.86 26.60 11.72
CA VAL A 40 13.96 27.44 10.52
C VAL A 40 12.66 27.33 9.72
N PRO A 41 11.90 28.42 9.50
CA PRO A 41 10.70 28.37 8.66
C PRO A 41 11.06 27.94 7.24
N TYR A 42 10.19 27.15 6.60
CA TYR A 42 10.44 26.67 5.23
C TYR A 42 10.71 27.82 4.25
N GLU A 43 10.01 28.96 4.41
CA GLU A 43 10.14 30.13 3.54
C GLU A 43 11.51 30.82 3.65
N GLU A 44 12.29 30.54 4.69
CA GLU A 44 13.65 31.06 4.85
C GLU A 44 14.70 30.12 4.24
N ILE A 45 14.38 28.84 4.01
CA ILE A 45 15.33 27.81 3.54
C ILE A 45 15.90 28.18 2.18
N HIS A 46 15.07 28.57 1.21
CA HIS A 46 15.56 28.93 -0.13
C HIS A 46 16.64 30.03 -0.07
N SER A 47 16.43 31.09 0.71
CA SER A 47 17.41 32.17 0.85
C SER A 47 18.69 31.72 1.56
N ILE A 48 18.60 30.79 2.51
CA ILE A 48 19.78 30.19 3.14
C ILE A 48 20.56 29.39 2.10
N LEU A 49 19.90 28.54 1.32
CA LEU A 49 20.56 27.71 0.31
C LEU A 49 21.20 28.54 -0.80
N GLU A 50 20.50 29.57 -1.29
CA GLU A 50 21.03 30.51 -2.30
C GLU A 50 22.29 31.23 -1.79
N GLU A 51 22.33 31.63 -0.50
CA GLU A 51 23.53 32.23 0.11
C GLU A 51 24.73 31.27 0.10
N HIS A 52 24.51 29.98 0.41
CA HIS A 52 25.59 28.99 0.43
C HIS A 52 26.11 28.67 -0.98
N GLU A 53 25.22 28.55 -1.96
CA GLU A 53 25.57 28.34 -3.37
C GLU A 53 26.33 29.53 -3.96
N ASP A 54 25.96 30.76 -3.60
CA ASP A 54 26.64 31.98 -4.07
C ASP A 54 28.03 32.19 -3.42
N GLU A 55 28.22 31.75 -2.17
CA GLU A 55 29.42 32.01 -1.38
C GLU A 55 30.45 30.86 -1.34
N SER A 56 30.04 29.62 -1.61
CA SER A 56 30.92 28.44 -1.61
C SER A 56 30.98 27.77 -3.00
N ASP A 57 32.20 27.44 -3.46
CA ASP A 57 32.41 26.69 -4.70
C ASP A 57 32.19 25.18 -4.56
N ARG A 58 31.84 24.72 -3.35
CA ARG A 58 31.53 23.32 -3.04
C ARG A 58 30.05 22.97 -3.13
N VAL A 59 29.17 23.97 -3.08
CA VAL A 59 27.72 23.79 -2.89
C VAL A 59 27.00 23.93 -4.23
N SER A 60 26.12 22.97 -4.53
CA SER A 60 25.17 23.02 -5.64
C SER A 60 23.77 22.80 -5.08
N VAL A 61 22.80 23.64 -5.47
CA VAL A 61 21.41 23.54 -5.04
C VAL A 61 20.53 23.20 -6.23
N GLU A 62 19.63 22.24 -6.05
CA GLU A 62 18.67 21.82 -7.08
C GLU A 62 17.25 21.74 -6.50
N VAL A 63 16.26 22.13 -7.33
CA VAL A 63 14.85 21.81 -7.06
C VAL A 63 14.54 20.51 -7.79
N ILE A 64 14.32 19.45 -7.02
CA ILE A 64 14.14 18.07 -7.53
C ILE A 64 12.68 17.71 -7.80
N GLY A 65 11.75 18.56 -7.38
CA GLY A 65 10.32 18.34 -7.53
C GLY A 65 9.51 19.37 -6.77
N GLU A 66 8.19 19.17 -6.75
CA GLU A 66 7.25 19.96 -5.97
C GLU A 66 6.45 19.01 -5.05
N SER A 67 6.16 19.47 -3.84
CA SER A 67 5.28 18.77 -2.90
C SER A 67 3.83 18.77 -3.37
N SER A 68 2.95 18.11 -2.61
CA SER A 68 1.51 18.04 -2.88
C SER A 68 0.84 19.42 -2.98
N LEU A 69 1.27 20.42 -2.20
CA LEU A 69 0.81 21.82 -2.29
C LEU A 69 1.63 22.71 -3.23
N GLY A 70 2.61 22.15 -3.95
CA GLY A 70 3.44 22.89 -4.90
C GLY A 70 4.61 23.64 -4.26
N HIS A 71 5.14 23.15 -3.12
CA HIS A 71 6.35 23.69 -2.51
C HIS A 71 7.60 22.96 -3.05
N ASP A 72 8.63 23.72 -3.43
CA ASP A 72 9.88 23.17 -3.95
C ASP A 72 10.49 22.13 -2.98
N LEU A 73 10.87 20.98 -3.53
CA LEU A 73 11.74 20.00 -2.86
C LEU A 73 13.18 20.33 -3.22
N TYR A 74 14.02 20.58 -2.20
CA TYR A 74 15.41 21.00 -2.41
C TYR A 74 16.39 19.86 -2.14
N SER A 75 17.26 19.60 -3.12
CA SER A 75 18.48 18.81 -2.94
C SER A 75 19.70 19.71 -2.90
N VAL A 76 20.67 19.37 -2.03
CA VAL A 76 21.97 20.06 -1.95
C VAL A 76 23.07 19.04 -2.09
N VAL A 77 23.97 19.26 -3.06
CA VAL A 77 25.16 18.45 -3.25
C VAL A 77 26.38 19.23 -2.78
N ILE A 78 27.22 18.60 -1.94
CA ILE A 78 28.50 19.15 -1.50
C ILE A 78 29.64 18.24 -1.96
N SER A 79 30.56 18.81 -2.73
CA SER A 79 31.73 18.13 -3.30
C SER A 79 32.91 19.10 -3.41
N GLU A 80 34.12 18.60 -3.66
CA GLU A 80 35.24 19.51 -3.95
C GLU A 80 35.09 20.09 -5.38
N PRO A 81 35.48 21.35 -5.63
CA PRO A 81 35.19 22.03 -6.92
C PRO A 81 35.80 21.36 -8.16
N GLU A 82 36.82 20.52 -7.98
CA GLU A 82 37.42 19.71 -9.03
C GLU A 82 36.71 18.39 -9.34
N ASP A 83 35.75 17.97 -8.51
CA ASP A 83 35.00 16.74 -8.70
C ASP A 83 34.09 16.83 -9.93
N ASP A 84 33.98 15.73 -10.67
CA ASP A 84 33.05 15.58 -11.80
C ASP A 84 31.87 14.72 -11.35
N LEU A 85 30.78 15.38 -10.94
CA LEU A 85 29.59 14.71 -10.40
C LEU A 85 28.96 13.73 -11.39
N GLU A 86 28.99 14.04 -12.69
CA GLU A 86 28.48 13.15 -13.74
C GLU A 86 29.36 11.92 -13.91
N GLN A 87 30.69 12.07 -13.77
CA GLN A 87 31.59 10.93 -13.73
C GLN A 87 31.36 10.04 -12.50
N ILE A 88 31.03 10.63 -11.36
CA ILE A 88 30.72 9.88 -10.13
C ILE A 88 29.42 9.10 -10.32
N LYS A 89 28.35 9.72 -10.82
CA LYS A 89 27.09 9.02 -11.15
C LYS A 89 27.29 7.89 -12.16
N ALA A 90 28.01 8.14 -13.25
CA ALA A 90 28.33 7.12 -14.24
C ALA A 90 29.16 5.96 -13.67
N MET A 91 30.04 6.22 -12.69
CA MET A 91 30.76 5.17 -11.98
C MET A 91 29.81 4.34 -11.09
N ARG A 92 28.78 4.95 -10.50
CA ARG A 92 27.75 4.23 -9.73
C ARG A 92 26.92 3.32 -10.62
N GLU A 93 26.49 3.80 -11.79
CA GLU A 93 25.82 2.97 -12.80
C GLU A 93 26.69 1.76 -13.21
N GLU A 94 27.99 1.98 -13.45
CA GLU A 94 28.93 0.91 -13.79
C GLU A 94 29.14 -0.09 -12.64
N MET A 95 29.14 0.38 -11.38
CA MET A 95 29.22 -0.47 -10.18
C MET A 95 28.02 -1.42 -10.06
N ILE A 96 26.82 -0.95 -10.43
CA ILE A 96 25.59 -1.75 -10.43
C ILE A 96 25.63 -2.76 -11.59
N ALA A 97 25.89 -2.29 -12.80
CA ALA A 97 25.84 -3.13 -14.00
C ALA A 97 27.00 -4.15 -14.10
N ASN A 98 28.21 -3.78 -13.67
CA ASN A 98 29.43 -4.58 -13.84
C ASN A 98 30.28 -4.65 -12.55
N PRO A 99 29.76 -5.26 -11.46
CA PRO A 99 30.41 -5.23 -10.14
C PRO A 99 31.78 -5.93 -10.10
N GLU A 100 32.10 -6.84 -11.02
CA GLU A 100 33.44 -7.42 -11.14
C GLU A 100 34.47 -6.42 -11.68
N GLU A 101 34.13 -5.70 -12.77
CA GLU A 101 35.02 -4.70 -13.36
C GLU A 101 35.16 -3.47 -12.45
N ALA A 102 34.08 -3.12 -11.75
CA ALA A 102 34.08 -2.05 -10.77
C ALA A 102 34.98 -2.33 -9.56
N GLU A 103 35.05 -3.58 -9.09
CA GLU A 103 35.96 -3.95 -7.99
C GLU A 103 37.43 -3.78 -8.41
N ASP A 104 37.81 -4.24 -9.61
CA ASP A 104 39.15 -4.02 -10.16
C ASP A 104 39.46 -2.51 -10.27
N PHE A 105 38.48 -1.71 -10.69
CA PHE A 105 38.63 -0.25 -10.80
C PHE A 105 38.92 0.42 -9.44
N ILE A 106 38.15 0.11 -8.40
CA ILE A 106 38.33 0.76 -7.08
C ILE A 106 39.65 0.36 -6.41
N GLU A 107 40.13 -0.86 -6.65
CA GLU A 107 41.45 -1.30 -6.17
C GLU A 107 42.60 -0.53 -6.86
N GLU A 108 42.46 -0.23 -8.14
CA GLU A 108 43.43 0.56 -8.90
C GLU A 108 43.33 2.07 -8.61
N ASN A 109 42.16 2.56 -8.18
CA ASN A 109 41.85 3.97 -7.97
C ASN A 109 41.24 4.21 -6.57
N PRO A 110 41.99 3.97 -5.47
CA PRO A 110 41.45 4.02 -4.10
C PRO A 110 40.99 5.42 -3.66
N ASP A 111 41.37 6.46 -4.40
CA ASP A 111 40.97 7.85 -4.18
C ASP A 111 39.57 8.17 -4.76
N PHE A 112 38.83 7.17 -5.28
CA PHE A 112 37.44 7.35 -5.73
C PHE A 112 36.53 7.85 -4.60
N LYS A 113 35.45 8.56 -4.95
CA LYS A 113 34.47 9.05 -3.98
C LYS A 113 33.15 8.31 -4.12
N VAL A 114 32.42 8.17 -3.02
CA VAL A 114 31.08 7.57 -2.99
C VAL A 114 30.03 8.57 -2.52
N PRO A 115 28.79 8.52 -3.04
CA PRO A 115 27.74 9.38 -2.51
C PRO A 115 27.33 8.95 -1.09
N PHE A 116 27.07 9.93 -0.23
CA PHE A 116 26.56 9.77 1.12
C PHE A 116 25.31 10.66 1.23
N MET A 117 24.15 10.05 1.47
CA MET A 117 22.88 10.75 1.43
C MET A 117 22.27 10.93 2.83
N VAL A 118 21.71 12.11 3.09
CA VAL A 118 20.95 12.41 4.31
C VAL A 118 19.60 13.02 3.95
N ASN A 119 18.54 12.47 4.52
CA ASN A 119 17.18 12.91 4.34
C ASN A 119 16.72 13.71 5.56
N GLY A 120 16.38 14.98 5.35
CA GLY A 120 15.95 15.90 6.39
C GLY A 120 14.45 15.87 6.60
N SER A 121 13.99 15.38 7.76
CA SER A 121 12.61 15.47 8.24
C SER A 121 11.56 14.99 7.24
N ILE A 122 11.46 13.67 7.07
CA ILE A 122 10.36 13.03 6.32
C ILE A 122 8.99 13.22 6.97
N HIS A 123 8.94 13.35 8.30
CA HIS A 123 7.76 13.82 8.99
C HIS A 123 7.86 15.33 9.23
N GLY A 124 6.82 16.06 8.84
CA GLY A 124 6.86 17.51 8.83
C GLY A 124 7.01 18.17 10.22
N ASP A 125 6.46 17.55 11.27
CA ASP A 125 6.54 18.04 12.65
C ASP A 125 7.82 17.61 13.40
N GLU A 126 8.70 16.84 12.75
CA GLU A 126 10.00 16.40 13.25
C GLU A 126 11.12 17.35 12.78
N TYR A 127 10.96 18.63 13.09
CA TYR A 127 11.82 19.72 12.60
C TYR A 127 13.34 19.58 12.80
N PRO A 128 13.88 18.91 13.85
CA PRO A 128 15.32 18.89 14.09
C PRO A 128 16.19 18.32 12.96
N GLY A 129 15.66 17.38 12.17
CA GLY A 129 16.38 16.75 11.05
C GLY A 129 16.83 17.78 10.01
N THR A 130 15.91 18.53 9.43
CA THR A 130 16.21 19.64 8.49
C THR A 130 17.17 20.66 9.10
N ASP A 131 16.97 21.10 10.33
CA ASP A 131 17.82 22.12 10.94
C ASP A 131 19.26 21.60 11.18
N ALA A 132 19.42 20.29 11.40
CA ALA A 132 20.73 19.65 11.44
C ALA A 132 21.36 19.57 10.04
N VAL A 133 20.58 19.24 9.02
CA VAL A 133 21.01 19.26 7.61
C VAL A 133 21.53 20.66 7.22
N LEU A 134 20.82 21.73 7.58
CA LEU A 134 21.28 23.10 7.31
C LEU A 134 22.61 23.42 8.00
N GLN A 135 22.84 22.92 9.22
CA GLN A 135 24.13 23.08 9.91
C GLN A 135 25.26 22.23 9.29
N LEU A 136 24.93 21.04 8.77
CA LEU A 136 25.89 20.21 8.02
C LEU A 136 26.27 20.90 6.71
N ILE A 137 25.31 21.49 6.00
CA ILE A 137 25.55 22.26 4.78
C ILE A 137 26.50 23.43 5.06
N ASP A 138 26.22 24.26 6.08
CA ASP A 138 27.10 25.36 6.50
C ASP A 138 28.52 24.87 6.82
N ARG A 139 28.63 23.78 7.58
CA ARG A 139 29.93 23.19 7.93
C ARG A 139 30.73 22.80 6.70
N PHE A 140 30.17 21.98 5.81
CA PHE A 140 30.92 21.45 4.67
C PHE A 140 31.11 22.49 3.55
N ALA A 141 30.28 23.54 3.51
CA ALA A 141 30.47 24.68 2.62
C ALA A 141 31.73 25.49 2.95
N TYR A 142 32.09 25.63 4.24
CA TYR A 142 33.09 26.63 4.68
C TYR A 142 34.28 26.09 5.47
N ASP A 143 34.11 25.00 6.23
CA ASP A 143 35.18 24.45 7.05
C ASP A 143 36.25 23.75 6.21
N ASN A 144 37.48 23.77 6.72
CA ASN A 144 38.67 23.19 6.07
C ASN A 144 39.58 22.56 7.13
N ASP A 145 38.96 21.93 8.14
CA ASP A 145 39.67 21.15 9.14
C ASP A 145 39.95 19.73 8.62
N GLU A 146 40.88 19.01 9.28
CA GLU A 146 41.31 17.67 8.85
C GLU A 146 40.16 16.66 8.74
N THR A 147 39.10 16.80 9.56
CA THR A 147 37.92 15.94 9.45
C THR A 147 37.09 16.28 8.22
N THR A 148 36.93 17.57 7.93
CA THR A 148 36.20 18.03 6.73
C THR A 148 36.93 17.61 5.44
N GLU A 149 38.24 17.84 5.36
CA GLU A 149 39.06 17.40 4.22
C GLU A 149 38.97 15.88 4.04
N HIS A 150 39.13 15.09 5.12
CA HIS A 150 39.05 13.63 5.04
C HIS A 150 37.68 13.11 4.57
N ILE A 151 36.59 13.75 5.02
CA ILE A 151 35.24 13.37 4.59
C ILE A 151 35.03 13.69 3.10
N LEU A 152 35.38 14.90 2.66
CA LEU A 152 35.19 15.32 1.27
C LEU A 152 36.17 14.64 0.30
N ASP A 153 37.34 14.17 0.76
CA ASP A 153 38.26 13.34 -0.02
C ASP A 153 37.67 11.95 -0.32
N ASN A 154 36.70 11.48 0.46
CA ASN A 154 36.13 10.13 0.34
C ASN A 154 34.67 10.12 -0.13
N ASN A 155 33.93 11.22 0.03
CA ASN A 155 32.49 11.24 -0.20
C ASN A 155 32.05 12.46 -1.01
N VAL A 156 30.95 12.29 -1.75
CA VAL A 156 30.09 13.38 -2.19
C VAL A 156 28.86 13.38 -1.30
N LEU A 157 28.53 14.53 -0.70
CA LEU A 157 27.41 14.62 0.24
C LEU A 157 26.15 15.06 -0.50
N VAL A 158 25.05 14.34 -0.33
CA VAL A 158 23.75 14.64 -0.95
C VAL A 158 22.72 14.83 0.16
N PHE A 159 22.07 15.99 0.19
CA PHE A 159 21.09 16.32 1.22
C PHE A 159 19.72 16.56 0.57
N ASN A 160 18.74 15.70 0.86
CA ASN A 160 17.33 16.08 0.67
C ASN A 160 16.93 16.95 1.87
N VAL A 161 16.86 18.27 1.67
CA VAL A 161 16.90 19.24 2.78
C VAL A 161 15.63 19.20 3.63
N VAL A 162 14.48 19.11 2.98
CA VAL A 162 13.17 18.95 3.60
C VAL A 162 12.36 17.99 2.75
N ASN A 163 12.23 16.74 3.19
CA ASN A 163 11.47 15.77 2.43
C ASN A 163 9.97 16.08 2.47
N ASN A 164 9.44 16.60 3.59
CA ASN A 164 8.03 16.95 3.74
C ASN A 164 7.83 18.45 4.05
N PRO A 165 7.95 19.34 3.05
CA PRO A 165 7.79 20.78 3.27
C PRO A 165 6.37 21.16 3.67
N ASP A 166 5.36 20.49 3.12
CA ASP A 166 3.94 20.74 3.42
C ASP A 166 3.63 20.44 4.88
N GLY A 167 3.99 19.25 5.35
CA GLY A 167 3.84 18.85 6.74
C GLY A 167 4.62 19.79 7.66
N ARG A 168 5.80 20.26 7.26
CA ARG A 168 6.60 21.23 8.03
C ARG A 168 5.88 22.57 8.20
N ILE A 169 5.25 23.07 7.14
CA ILE A 169 4.50 24.34 7.16
C ILE A 169 3.21 24.20 8.00
N LEU A 170 2.53 23.06 7.87
CA LEU A 170 1.28 22.78 8.59
C LEU A 170 1.51 22.34 10.04
N GLY A 171 2.72 21.89 10.37
CA GLY A 171 3.09 21.30 11.66
C GLY A 171 2.45 19.93 11.87
N THR A 172 2.39 19.12 10.82
CA THR A 172 1.84 17.76 10.81
C THR A 172 2.92 16.73 10.49
N ARG A 173 2.76 15.52 11.01
CA ARG A 173 3.60 14.37 10.65
C ARG A 173 3.46 14.04 9.16
N GLN A 174 2.21 13.93 8.72
CA GLN A 174 1.84 13.61 7.34
C GLN A 174 2.07 14.78 6.39
N ASN A 175 2.15 14.50 5.08
CA ASN A 175 2.11 15.52 4.02
C ASN A 175 0.71 16.16 3.92
N ALA A 176 0.50 17.06 2.96
CA ALA A 176 -0.78 17.77 2.81
C ALA A 176 -1.96 16.87 2.42
N GLU A 177 -1.71 15.73 1.78
CA GLU A 177 -2.75 14.75 1.43
C GLU A 177 -3.04 13.77 2.58
N GLY A 178 -2.32 13.88 3.70
CA GLY A 178 -2.55 13.06 4.90
C GLY A 178 -1.79 11.73 4.89
N PHE A 179 -0.77 11.58 4.05
CA PHE A 179 0.08 10.39 3.99
C PHE A 179 1.28 10.49 4.93
N ASP A 180 1.55 9.39 5.63
CA ASP A 180 2.85 9.18 6.26
C ASP A 180 3.83 8.74 5.16
N LEU A 181 4.71 9.66 4.74
CA LEU A 181 5.65 9.43 3.63
C LEU A 181 6.61 8.28 3.92
N ASN A 182 6.90 7.98 5.19
CA ASN A 182 7.74 6.84 5.58
C ASN A 182 6.98 5.50 5.47
N ARG A 183 5.97 5.40 4.61
CA ARG A 183 5.15 4.22 4.32
C ARG A 183 4.85 4.06 2.82
N ASP A 184 5.45 4.89 1.97
CA ASP A 184 5.03 5.09 0.58
C ASP A 184 6.12 4.80 -0.44
N HIS A 185 7.32 4.36 -0.02
CA HIS A 185 8.47 4.19 -0.93
C HIS A 185 8.35 3.06 -1.95
N VAL A 186 7.37 2.17 -1.83
CA VAL A 186 7.06 1.12 -2.82
C VAL A 186 5.87 1.50 -3.68
N THR A 187 4.83 2.08 -3.08
CA THR A 187 3.63 2.52 -3.83
C THR A 187 3.93 3.73 -4.70
N LEU A 188 4.75 4.67 -4.19
CA LEU A 188 5.06 5.97 -4.81
C LEU A 188 3.80 6.79 -5.14
N SER A 189 2.82 6.80 -4.23
CA SER A 189 1.60 7.58 -4.42
C SER A 189 1.85 9.08 -4.25
N GLN A 190 2.85 9.48 -3.47
CA GLN A 190 3.10 10.88 -3.14
C GLN A 190 4.31 11.46 -3.91
N PRO A 191 4.23 12.72 -4.38
CA PRO A 191 5.32 13.34 -5.14
C PRO A 191 6.60 13.48 -4.31
N GLU A 192 6.49 13.65 -2.98
CA GLU A 192 7.64 13.74 -2.09
C GLU A 192 8.40 12.41 -1.97
N SER A 193 7.68 11.28 -1.93
CA SER A 193 8.28 9.93 -1.92
C SER A 193 8.94 9.65 -3.26
N ALA A 194 8.27 10.01 -4.35
CA ALA A 194 8.75 9.83 -5.72
C ALA A 194 10.07 10.57 -5.95
N ALA A 195 10.18 11.84 -5.53
CA ALA A 195 11.42 12.61 -5.61
C ALA A 195 12.56 12.03 -4.76
N ASN A 196 12.25 11.42 -3.61
CA ASN A 196 13.25 10.76 -2.77
C ASN A 196 13.77 9.48 -3.43
N VAL A 197 12.89 8.68 -4.04
CA VAL A 197 13.30 7.50 -4.83
C VAL A 197 14.11 7.90 -6.06
N ASP A 198 13.76 8.98 -6.75
CA ASP A 198 14.53 9.51 -7.87
C ASP A 198 15.97 9.89 -7.42
N LEU A 199 16.15 10.46 -6.23
CA LEU A 199 17.49 10.71 -5.66
C LEU A 199 18.24 9.42 -5.29
N ILE A 200 17.57 8.45 -4.67
CA ILE A 200 18.18 7.16 -4.30
C ILE A 200 18.66 6.41 -5.54
N THR A 201 17.87 6.40 -6.61
CA THR A 201 18.19 5.73 -7.87
C THR A 201 19.29 6.47 -8.63
N GLU A 202 19.20 7.81 -8.73
CA GLU A 202 20.21 8.64 -9.42
C GLU A 202 21.59 8.55 -8.77
N TRP A 203 21.65 8.65 -7.43
CA TRP A 203 22.92 8.69 -6.72
C TRP A 203 23.42 7.32 -6.27
N ASN A 204 22.52 6.35 -6.08
CA ASN A 204 22.78 5.05 -5.44
C ASN A 204 23.85 5.17 -4.33
N PRO A 205 23.55 5.92 -3.25
CA PRO A 205 24.55 6.25 -2.24
C PRO A 205 25.06 5.00 -1.51
N MET A 206 26.26 5.06 -0.97
CA MET A 206 26.77 3.99 -0.11
C MET A 206 26.03 3.97 1.24
N VAL A 207 25.72 5.15 1.78
CA VAL A 207 25.03 5.32 3.07
C VAL A 207 23.83 6.25 2.88
N PHE A 208 22.72 5.90 3.51
CA PHE A 208 21.51 6.71 3.57
C PHE A 208 21.04 6.87 5.02
N LEU A 209 20.92 8.10 5.49
CA LEU A 209 20.43 8.40 6.84
C LEU A 209 19.10 9.15 6.77
N ASP A 210 18.04 8.62 7.38
CA ASP A 210 16.75 9.30 7.52
C ASP A 210 16.61 9.91 8.91
N LEU A 211 16.43 11.23 8.99
CA LEU A 211 16.43 11.96 10.25
C LEU A 211 15.00 12.17 10.77
N HIS A 212 14.70 11.50 11.89
CA HIS A 212 13.40 11.41 12.55
C HIS A 212 13.39 11.90 14.02
N GLY A 213 12.18 11.96 14.59
CA GLY A 213 11.93 12.05 16.03
C GLY A 213 10.55 11.49 16.43
N PHE A 214 10.20 11.25 17.68
CA PHE A 214 10.98 11.44 18.88
C PHE A 214 10.94 10.18 19.74
N ILE A 215 12.12 9.64 20.07
CA ILE A 215 12.23 8.44 20.89
C ILE A 215 13.08 8.70 22.15
N ILE A 216 12.51 8.46 23.32
CA ILE A 216 13.23 8.41 24.61
C ILE A 216 13.06 7.02 25.21
N ARG A 217 13.98 6.09 24.93
CA ARG A 217 13.92 4.73 25.49
C ARG A 217 14.25 4.71 26.98
N SER A 218 15.26 5.47 27.41
CA SER A 218 15.59 5.69 28.80
C SER A 218 16.32 7.02 28.99
N ASN A 219 16.61 7.40 30.24
CA ASN A 219 17.42 8.59 30.51
C ASN A 219 18.91 8.36 30.18
N GLU A 220 19.36 7.10 30.28
CA GLU A 220 20.74 6.68 30.01
C GLU A 220 20.99 6.48 28.50
N SER A 221 19.95 6.08 27.75
CA SER A 221 20.00 5.88 26.30
C SER A 221 18.81 6.60 25.63
N PRO A 222 18.82 7.94 25.59
CA PRO A 222 17.83 8.70 24.82
C PRO A 222 18.12 8.55 23.32
N GLY A 223 17.07 8.63 22.49
CA GLY A 223 17.16 8.45 21.05
C GLY A 223 17.14 6.98 20.62
N LEU A 224 17.13 6.77 19.31
CA LEU A 224 17.28 5.46 18.67
C LEU A 224 18.07 5.59 17.36
N ILE A 225 18.94 4.61 17.09
CA ILE A 225 19.69 4.48 15.83
C ILE A 225 19.58 3.02 15.38
N GLU A 226 19.09 2.78 14.17
CA GLU A 226 19.04 1.43 13.57
C GLU A 226 20.45 0.89 13.27
N PRO A 227 20.70 -0.44 13.28
CA PRO A 227 19.79 -1.49 12.79
C PRO A 227 18.64 -1.95 13.71
N THR A 228 17.64 -2.57 13.08
CA THR A 228 16.35 -3.06 13.62
C THR A 228 16.44 -4.42 14.33
N THR A 229 15.35 -4.83 15.00
CA THR A 229 15.15 -6.22 15.43
C THR A 229 14.59 -7.07 14.27
N GLY A 230 14.49 -8.38 14.43
CA GLY A 230 13.71 -9.22 13.50
C GLY A 230 12.19 -9.14 13.74
N PRO A 231 11.38 -9.79 12.88
CA PRO A 231 11.79 -10.54 11.69
C PRO A 231 12.30 -9.60 10.59
N HIS A 232 13.22 -10.12 9.76
CA HIS A 232 13.79 -9.36 8.65
C HIS A 232 13.09 -9.73 7.35
N ASN A 233 12.94 -8.76 6.44
CA ASN A 233 12.44 -9.07 5.10
C ASN A 233 13.36 -10.12 4.47
N PRO A 234 12.83 -11.26 4.01
CA PRO A 234 13.66 -12.32 3.48
C PRO A 234 14.47 -11.88 2.26
N ASN A 235 14.03 -10.86 1.52
CA ASN A 235 14.74 -10.41 0.32
C ASN A 235 15.97 -9.54 0.62
N TYR A 236 16.18 -9.10 1.85
CA TYR A 236 17.37 -8.32 2.18
C TYR A 236 18.62 -9.20 2.21
N GLU A 237 19.73 -8.69 1.65
CA GLU A 237 21.08 -9.23 1.84
C GLU A 237 21.61 -8.88 3.23
N HIS A 238 20.89 -9.31 4.27
CA HIS A 238 21.08 -8.86 5.65
C HIS A 238 22.42 -9.33 6.25
N ASP A 239 22.97 -10.44 5.77
CA ASP A 239 24.31 -10.91 6.13
C ASP A 239 25.39 -9.91 5.70
N LEU A 240 25.26 -9.35 4.49
CA LEU A 240 26.16 -8.33 3.95
C LEU A 240 25.94 -6.96 4.62
N TYR A 241 24.68 -6.54 4.77
CA TYR A 241 24.32 -5.28 5.44
C TYR A 241 24.87 -5.21 6.88
N LEU A 242 24.70 -6.28 7.67
CA LEU A 242 25.14 -6.28 9.07
C LEU A 242 26.66 -6.26 9.27
N GLU A 243 27.47 -6.56 8.25
CA GLU A 243 28.94 -6.52 8.39
C GLU A 243 29.44 -5.15 8.84
N HIS A 244 28.74 -4.08 8.45
CA HIS A 244 29.12 -2.70 8.76
C HIS A 244 28.03 -1.87 9.44
N ALA A 245 26.74 -2.18 9.24
CA ALA A 245 25.66 -1.34 9.76
C ALA A 245 25.65 -1.22 11.29
N LEU A 246 25.91 -2.31 12.02
CA LEU A 246 25.98 -2.25 13.49
C LEU A 246 27.18 -1.42 13.98
N ASP A 247 28.36 -1.64 13.40
CA ASP A 247 29.57 -0.89 13.76
C ASP A 247 29.43 0.59 13.42
N GLN A 248 28.73 0.93 12.33
CA GLN A 248 28.39 2.29 11.95
C GLN A 248 27.44 2.94 12.98
N ALA A 249 26.40 2.23 13.42
CA ALA A 249 25.51 2.69 14.48
C ALA A 249 26.22 2.91 15.82
N GLU A 250 27.14 2.00 16.19
CA GLU A 250 27.99 2.16 17.38
C GLU A 250 28.96 3.35 17.23
N ALA A 251 29.44 3.66 16.02
CA ALA A 251 30.25 4.85 15.76
C ALA A 251 29.45 6.15 15.91
N MET A 252 28.18 6.17 15.47
CA MET A 252 27.25 7.28 15.72
C MET A 252 27.03 7.47 17.22
N GLU A 253 26.70 6.40 17.96
CA GLU A 253 26.57 6.42 19.42
C GLU A 253 27.84 6.95 20.11
N ALA A 254 29.02 6.50 19.67
CA ALA A 254 30.29 6.93 20.24
C ALA A 254 30.53 8.44 20.06
N GLU A 255 30.20 9.00 18.89
CA GLU A 255 30.31 10.43 18.61
C GLU A 255 29.36 11.24 19.50
N LEU A 256 28.10 10.79 19.65
CA LEU A 256 27.13 11.39 20.57
C LEU A 256 27.69 11.46 21.99
N VAL A 257 28.13 10.32 22.53
CA VAL A 257 28.65 10.22 23.91
C VAL A 257 29.93 11.04 24.08
N ALA A 258 30.79 11.12 23.07
CA ALA A 258 32.01 11.93 23.10
C ALA A 258 31.69 13.43 23.24
N ASN A 259 30.63 13.89 22.58
CA ASN A 259 30.23 15.29 22.53
C ASN A 259 29.19 15.68 23.59
N LYS A 260 28.75 14.74 24.44
CA LYS A 260 27.65 14.95 25.41
C LYS A 260 27.81 16.15 26.35
N GLN A 261 29.04 16.61 26.62
CA GLN A 261 29.27 17.78 27.47
C GLN A 261 28.92 19.11 26.79
N ASP A 262 28.76 19.13 25.47
CA ASP A 262 28.44 20.32 24.68
C ASP A 262 26.93 20.52 24.49
N TYR A 263 26.10 19.59 24.97
CA TYR A 263 24.63 19.71 25.00
C TYR A 263 24.18 20.60 26.17
N GLU A 264 22.97 21.16 26.09
CA GLU A 264 22.45 22.12 27.06
C GLU A 264 21.73 21.47 28.24
N THR A 265 21.01 20.37 28.01
CA THR A 265 20.10 19.78 28.99
C THR A 265 20.65 18.53 29.68
N ASP A 266 20.14 18.26 30.90
CA ASP A 266 20.56 17.12 31.72
C ASP A 266 20.29 15.76 31.04
N LEU A 267 19.28 15.66 30.15
CA LEU A 267 18.98 14.41 29.44
C LEU A 267 20.17 13.99 28.58
N TYR A 268 20.67 14.90 27.74
CA TYR A 268 21.76 14.62 26.82
C TYR A 268 23.12 14.64 27.54
N GLN A 269 23.35 15.54 28.49
CA GLN A 269 24.63 15.59 29.23
C GLN A 269 24.90 14.32 30.06
N ASN A 270 23.85 13.65 30.53
CA ASN A 270 23.95 12.43 31.32
C ASN A 270 23.84 11.15 30.48
N MET A 271 23.60 11.23 29.17
CA MET A 271 23.48 10.04 28.33
C MET A 271 24.75 9.17 28.40
N GLU A 272 24.55 7.86 28.50
CA GLU A 272 25.60 6.85 28.45
C GLU A 272 25.72 6.21 27.06
N GLY A 273 24.68 6.35 26.22
CA GLY A 273 24.61 5.88 24.84
C GLY A 273 23.30 6.31 24.17
N THR A 274 22.89 5.58 23.14
CA THR A 274 21.57 5.66 22.49
C THR A 274 21.05 4.24 22.26
N HIS A 275 19.76 4.07 21.96
CA HIS A 275 19.21 2.73 21.78
C HIS A 275 19.48 2.22 20.36
N ILE A 276 20.11 1.05 20.24
CA ILE A 276 20.28 0.36 18.95
C ILE A 276 19.41 -0.91 18.99
N PRO A 277 18.25 -0.97 18.30
CA PRO A 277 17.29 -2.07 18.43
C PRO A 277 17.92 -3.45 18.27
N TYR A 278 18.73 -3.67 17.24
CA TYR A 278 19.44 -4.93 17.00
C TYR A 278 20.27 -5.41 18.20
N ARG A 279 20.90 -4.48 18.92
CA ARG A 279 21.78 -4.75 20.07
C ARG A 279 21.00 -4.86 21.38
N ASP A 280 19.97 -4.04 21.53
CA ASP A 280 19.39 -3.67 22.83
C ASP A 280 17.95 -4.18 23.03
N ALA A 281 17.28 -4.69 22.00
CA ALA A 281 15.92 -5.22 22.05
C ALA A 281 15.84 -6.67 21.54
N GLU A 282 14.82 -7.40 21.99
CA GLU A 282 14.55 -8.78 21.52
C GLU A 282 13.58 -8.82 20.33
N ASP A 283 12.64 -7.86 20.25
CA ASP A 283 11.55 -7.79 19.26
C ASP A 283 10.94 -6.37 19.25
N GLY A 284 10.11 -6.08 18.23
CA GLY A 284 9.14 -4.99 18.25
C GLY A 284 9.57 -3.71 17.53
N TRP A 285 10.66 -3.77 16.78
CA TRP A 285 11.15 -2.73 15.88
C TRP A 285 11.77 -3.38 14.63
N ASP A 286 10.95 -4.08 13.87
CA ASP A 286 11.36 -4.85 12.70
C ASP A 286 11.53 -4.01 11.43
N ASP A 287 12.32 -4.53 10.48
CA ASP A 287 12.52 -3.99 9.13
C ASP A 287 11.82 -4.83 8.04
N TYR A 288 10.95 -5.76 8.43
CA TYR A 288 10.21 -6.62 7.49
C TYR A 288 9.53 -5.83 6.36
N PRO A 289 8.85 -4.69 6.61
CA PRO A 289 8.17 -3.94 5.57
C PRO A 289 9.18 -3.14 4.72
N PRO A 290 9.16 -3.25 3.37
CA PRO A 290 10.08 -2.54 2.48
C PRO A 290 9.66 -1.09 2.20
N ILE A 291 8.70 -0.56 2.96
CA ILE A 291 8.03 0.73 2.71
C ILE A 291 8.61 1.88 3.52
N PHE A 292 9.46 1.58 4.51
CA PHE A 292 10.16 2.59 5.30
C PHE A 292 11.39 3.05 4.53
N THR A 293 11.72 4.34 4.53
CA THR A 293 12.77 4.91 3.66
C THR A 293 14.11 4.17 3.78
N PRO A 294 14.65 3.89 4.99
CA PRO A 294 15.96 3.23 5.08
C PRO A 294 15.92 1.77 4.66
N MET A 295 14.80 1.09 4.92
CA MET A 295 14.58 -0.32 4.57
C MET A 295 14.40 -0.47 3.05
N TYR A 296 13.71 0.47 2.42
CA TYR A 296 13.67 0.61 0.96
C TYR A 296 15.08 0.83 0.39
N ALA A 297 15.87 1.72 0.99
CA ALA A 297 17.25 1.96 0.55
C ALA A 297 18.13 0.71 0.65
N MET A 298 17.91 -0.17 1.63
CA MET A 298 18.63 -1.45 1.74
C MET A 298 18.44 -2.34 0.50
N LEU A 299 17.28 -2.29 -0.16
CA LEU A 299 17.03 -3.02 -1.42
C LEU A 299 17.82 -2.48 -2.62
N HIS A 300 18.39 -1.28 -2.50
CA HIS A 300 19.34 -0.71 -3.45
C HIS A 300 20.81 -0.99 -3.09
N GLY A 301 21.04 -1.90 -2.13
CA GLY A 301 22.37 -2.23 -1.60
C GLY A 301 22.96 -1.15 -0.70
N ILE A 302 22.14 -0.32 -0.07
CA ILE A 302 22.58 0.87 0.68
C ILE A 302 22.58 0.59 2.19
N TYR A 303 23.57 1.12 2.92
CA TYR A 303 23.53 1.14 4.37
C TYR A 303 22.53 2.19 4.86
N GLY A 304 21.26 1.79 4.97
CA GLY A 304 20.15 2.59 5.47
C GLY A 304 20.08 2.61 7.01
N HIS A 305 19.83 3.80 7.59
CA HIS A 305 19.54 3.96 9.01
C HIS A 305 18.43 4.98 9.28
N THR A 306 17.44 4.61 10.10
CA THR A 306 16.57 5.58 10.80
C THR A 306 17.28 6.13 12.03
N LEU A 307 17.30 7.46 12.18
CA LEU A 307 17.86 8.17 13.33
C LEU A 307 16.76 8.93 14.06
N GLU A 308 16.40 8.51 15.26
CA GLU A 308 15.31 9.09 16.06
C GLU A 308 15.86 9.95 17.19
N THR A 309 15.81 11.27 17.03
CA THR A 309 16.29 12.19 18.07
C THR A 309 15.36 12.19 19.29
N PRO A 310 15.83 12.50 20.52
CA PRO A 310 14.99 12.39 21.71
C PRO A 310 13.81 13.35 21.79
N ASN A 311 13.91 14.56 21.23
CA ASN A 311 12.87 15.58 21.31
C ASN A 311 13.09 16.74 20.32
N ASN A 312 12.06 17.57 20.17
CA ASN A 312 12.09 18.78 19.36
C ASN A 312 12.83 19.93 20.06
N SER A 313 14.17 19.90 20.05
CA SER A 313 15.02 20.90 20.72
C SER A 313 16.33 21.18 19.99
N VAL A 314 17.05 22.23 20.43
CA VAL A 314 18.42 22.51 19.97
C VAL A 314 19.36 21.35 20.26
N ASP A 315 19.19 20.67 21.40
CA ASP A 315 19.95 19.45 21.70
C ASP A 315 19.58 18.32 20.74
N GLY A 316 18.31 18.23 20.30
CA GLY A 316 17.88 17.26 19.31
C GLY A 316 18.47 17.51 17.92
N VAL A 317 18.62 18.79 17.52
CA VAL A 317 19.35 19.19 16.30
C VAL A 317 20.82 18.81 16.40
N LYS A 318 21.46 19.13 17.54
CA LYS A 318 22.85 18.77 17.79
C LYS A 318 23.06 17.25 17.81
N TRP A 319 22.11 16.50 18.33
CA TRP A 319 22.13 15.04 18.34
C TRP A 319 22.16 14.48 16.92
N HIS A 320 21.29 14.93 16.01
CA HIS A 320 21.36 14.53 14.61
C HIS A 320 22.68 14.91 13.97
N PHE A 321 23.15 16.14 14.17
CA PHE A 321 24.42 16.60 13.63
C PHE A 321 25.59 15.69 14.07
N ASP A 322 25.69 15.40 15.37
CA ASP A 322 26.74 14.56 15.93
C ASP A 322 26.62 13.10 15.42
N ALA A 323 25.41 12.54 15.33
CA ALA A 323 25.19 11.21 14.79
C ALA A 323 25.60 11.11 13.30
N VAL A 324 25.18 12.06 12.47
CA VAL A 324 25.59 12.13 11.05
C VAL A 324 27.11 12.27 10.91
N MET A 325 27.75 13.11 11.74
CA MET A 325 29.21 13.21 11.76
C MET A 325 29.90 11.91 12.17
N GLY A 326 29.33 11.15 13.11
CA GLY A 326 29.84 9.81 13.48
C GLY A 326 29.76 8.83 12.31
N SER A 327 28.64 8.82 11.60
CA SER A 327 28.42 7.99 10.41
C SER A 327 29.37 8.37 9.27
N LEU A 328 29.53 9.66 8.97
CA LEU A 328 30.44 10.16 7.92
C LEU A 328 31.89 9.77 8.19
N LYS A 329 32.36 9.88 9.44
CA LYS A 329 33.72 9.45 9.82
C LYS A 329 33.89 7.95 9.61
N PHE A 330 32.92 7.16 10.07
CA PHE A 330 32.95 5.71 9.91
C PHE A 330 32.96 5.29 8.43
N ALA A 331 32.06 5.85 7.62
CA ALA A 331 31.97 5.58 6.19
C ALA A 331 33.27 5.97 5.46
N SER A 332 33.87 7.11 5.80
CA SER A 332 35.14 7.55 5.22
C SER A 332 36.30 6.60 5.55
N ASP A 333 36.35 6.12 6.80
CA ASP A 333 37.41 5.23 7.27
C ASP A 333 37.27 3.79 6.72
N ASN A 334 36.06 3.38 6.35
CA ASN A 334 35.75 2.02 5.88
C ASN A 334 35.26 1.96 4.41
N LYS A 335 35.36 3.06 3.66
CA LYS A 335 34.84 3.23 2.28
C LYS A 335 35.10 2.03 1.37
N MET A 336 36.35 1.53 1.38
CA MET A 336 36.75 0.43 0.49
C MET A 336 35.99 -0.86 0.79
N ASP A 337 35.92 -1.26 2.07
CA ASP A 337 35.29 -2.52 2.47
C ASP A 337 33.76 -2.43 2.31
N MET A 338 33.16 -1.29 2.69
CA MET A 338 31.72 -1.03 2.50
C MET A 338 31.34 -1.00 1.00
N THR A 339 32.16 -0.40 0.14
CA THR A 339 31.90 -0.41 -1.31
C THR A 339 31.97 -1.82 -1.87
N LYS A 340 32.95 -2.63 -1.45
CA LYS A 340 33.07 -4.03 -1.89
C LYS A 340 31.86 -4.88 -1.47
N ASN A 341 31.40 -4.71 -0.23
CA ASN A 341 30.22 -5.38 0.28
C ASN A 341 28.96 -5.00 -0.54
N GLN A 342 28.81 -3.73 -0.92
CA GLN A 342 27.75 -3.30 -1.85
C GLN A 342 27.90 -3.89 -3.27
N LEU A 343 29.12 -4.01 -3.80
CA LEU A 343 29.35 -4.71 -5.08
C LEU A 343 29.00 -6.20 -4.99
N ASP A 344 29.21 -6.84 -3.83
CA ASP A 344 28.84 -8.23 -3.60
C ASP A 344 27.31 -8.42 -3.67
N ILE A 345 26.51 -7.46 -3.19
CA ILE A 345 25.04 -7.47 -3.33
C ILE A 345 24.64 -7.52 -4.81
N PHE A 346 25.14 -6.59 -5.63
CA PHE A 346 24.84 -6.56 -7.06
C PHE A 346 25.34 -7.82 -7.78
N ARG A 347 26.51 -8.32 -7.39
CA ARG A 347 27.09 -9.54 -7.96
C ARG A 347 26.24 -10.77 -7.64
N ARG A 348 25.69 -10.88 -6.42
CA ARG A 348 24.78 -11.97 -6.02
C ARG A 348 23.55 -12.01 -6.93
N GLY A 349 22.92 -10.85 -7.18
CA GLY A 349 21.79 -10.74 -8.11
C GLY A 349 22.13 -11.20 -9.53
N ILE A 350 23.17 -10.62 -10.15
CA ILE A 350 23.59 -10.95 -11.52
C ILE A 350 24.01 -12.43 -11.67
N GLN A 351 24.65 -13.00 -10.64
CA GLN A 351 25.11 -14.40 -10.68
C GLN A 351 24.06 -15.39 -10.18
N PHE A 352 22.88 -14.91 -9.79
CA PHE A 352 21.79 -15.70 -9.21
C PHE A 352 22.29 -16.53 -8.00
N ASP A 353 23.12 -15.91 -7.14
CA ASP A 353 23.71 -16.51 -5.95
C ASP A 353 22.99 -15.99 -4.70
N HIS A 354 21.99 -16.75 -4.24
CA HIS A 354 21.16 -16.41 -3.08
C HIS A 354 21.46 -17.35 -1.89
N PRO A 355 22.58 -17.18 -1.18
CA PRO A 355 23.09 -18.15 -0.20
C PRO A 355 22.22 -18.32 1.05
N GLU A 356 21.36 -17.35 1.36
CA GLU A 356 20.49 -17.36 2.54
C GLU A 356 19.10 -18.01 2.27
N HIS A 357 18.84 -18.47 1.03
CA HIS A 357 17.58 -19.09 0.64
C HIS A 357 17.72 -20.51 0.09
N ASP A 358 16.65 -21.30 0.22
CA ASP A 358 16.52 -22.57 -0.48
C ASP A 358 16.24 -22.34 -1.99
N ASP A 359 16.63 -23.29 -2.83
CA ASP A 359 16.32 -23.28 -4.27
C ASP A 359 14.81 -23.05 -4.51
N GLY A 360 14.47 -22.06 -5.33
CA GLY A 360 13.08 -21.73 -5.72
C GLY A 360 12.42 -20.61 -4.91
N PHE A 361 13.13 -19.95 -3.99
CA PHE A 361 12.64 -18.70 -3.38
C PHE A 361 12.67 -17.54 -4.38
N PHE A 362 13.78 -17.38 -5.10
CA PHE A 362 13.87 -16.53 -6.28
C PHE A 362 13.54 -17.37 -7.52
N PRO A 363 12.52 -17.03 -8.32
CA PRO A 363 12.33 -17.63 -9.64
C PRO A 363 13.40 -17.13 -10.61
N GLU A 364 13.59 -17.81 -11.75
CA GLU A 364 14.47 -17.30 -12.82
C GLU A 364 13.91 -15.99 -13.41
N ALA A 365 12.59 -15.87 -13.52
CA ALA A 365 11.92 -14.65 -13.94
C ALA A 365 10.46 -14.60 -13.48
N TYR A 366 9.86 -13.39 -13.52
CA TYR A 366 8.42 -13.20 -13.51
C TYR A 366 7.90 -12.87 -14.91
N VAL A 367 6.82 -13.52 -15.34
CA VAL A 367 6.09 -13.19 -16.58
C VAL A 367 4.87 -12.34 -16.22
N LEU A 368 4.79 -11.13 -16.77
CA LEU A 368 3.70 -10.19 -16.56
C LEU A 368 2.83 -10.10 -17.83
N PRO A 369 1.76 -10.91 -17.96
CA PRO A 369 0.85 -10.82 -19.09
C PRO A 369 0.06 -9.51 -19.06
N VAL A 370 -0.31 -9.04 -20.25
CA VAL A 370 -1.07 -7.80 -20.45
C VAL A 370 -2.46 -8.16 -20.96
N ASP A 371 -3.51 -7.68 -20.31
CA ASP A 371 -4.88 -7.76 -20.84
C ASP A 371 -5.04 -6.74 -21.97
N GLU A 372 -5.37 -7.19 -23.18
CA GLU A 372 -5.58 -6.30 -24.34
C GLU A 372 -6.75 -5.31 -24.13
N THR A 373 -7.73 -5.69 -23.31
CA THR A 373 -8.91 -4.85 -23.01
C THR A 373 -8.55 -3.75 -22.01
N ASP A 374 -7.75 -4.09 -21.01
CA ASP A 374 -7.32 -3.19 -19.96
C ASP A 374 -5.83 -3.39 -19.64
N PRO A 375 -4.94 -2.80 -20.45
CA PRO A 375 -3.50 -2.91 -20.23
C PRO A 375 -3.03 -2.07 -19.03
N THR A 376 -3.89 -1.17 -18.52
CA THR A 376 -3.49 -0.09 -17.62
C THR A 376 -2.90 -0.59 -16.31
N VAL A 377 -3.40 -1.72 -15.79
CA VAL A 377 -2.94 -2.28 -14.51
C VAL A 377 -1.52 -2.82 -14.64
N THR A 378 -1.25 -3.68 -15.64
CA THR A 378 0.09 -4.24 -15.87
C THR A 378 1.08 -3.16 -16.31
N GLU A 379 0.68 -2.23 -17.20
CA GLU A 379 1.59 -1.18 -17.67
C GLU A 379 1.92 -0.16 -16.57
N LYS A 380 0.98 0.15 -15.66
CA LYS A 380 1.27 0.94 -14.44
C LYS A 380 2.29 0.22 -13.55
N ALA A 381 2.12 -1.08 -13.32
CA ALA A 381 3.07 -1.87 -12.54
C ALA A 381 4.47 -1.88 -13.17
N VAL A 382 4.56 -2.04 -14.49
CA VAL A 382 5.85 -1.96 -15.22
C VAL A 382 6.51 -0.59 -15.08
N ASN A 383 5.75 0.51 -15.20
CA ASN A 383 6.28 1.85 -14.95
C ASN A 383 6.79 2.03 -13.50
N ASN A 384 6.09 1.46 -12.51
CA ASN A 384 6.54 1.47 -11.12
C ASN A 384 7.84 0.67 -10.93
N LEU A 385 7.95 -0.53 -11.51
CA LEU A 385 9.18 -1.33 -11.49
C LEU A 385 10.37 -0.57 -12.10
N ILE A 386 10.19 -0.01 -13.30
CA ILE A 386 11.23 0.76 -14.00
C ILE A 386 11.65 1.97 -13.17
N ARG A 387 10.70 2.67 -12.53
CA ARG A 387 11.02 3.81 -11.66
C ARG A 387 11.80 3.40 -10.41
N HIS A 388 11.60 2.17 -9.94
CA HIS A 388 12.40 1.57 -8.87
C HIS A 388 13.76 1.03 -9.35
N ASP A 389 14.11 1.26 -10.61
CA ASP A 389 15.35 0.79 -11.25
C ASP A 389 15.44 -0.74 -11.34
N VAL A 390 14.27 -1.39 -11.50
CA VAL A 390 14.17 -2.81 -11.84
C VAL A 390 14.22 -2.98 -13.36
N GLU A 391 15.07 -3.90 -13.83
CA GLU A 391 15.18 -4.24 -15.24
C GLU A 391 13.93 -5.03 -15.67
N VAL A 392 13.26 -4.53 -16.72
CA VAL A 392 12.07 -5.16 -17.30
C VAL A 392 12.29 -5.33 -18.80
N GLU A 393 11.96 -6.50 -19.33
CA GLU A 393 12.03 -6.83 -20.74
C GLU A 393 10.63 -6.95 -21.35
N LYS A 394 10.51 -6.69 -22.66
CA LYS A 394 9.28 -6.87 -23.43
C LYS A 394 9.49 -7.87 -24.56
N ALA A 395 8.66 -8.89 -24.62
CA ALA A 395 8.74 -9.93 -25.63
C ALA A 395 8.38 -9.41 -27.03
N GLU A 396 9.30 -9.52 -28.01
CA GLU A 396 9.02 -9.12 -29.41
C GLU A 396 8.09 -10.11 -30.14
N THR A 397 7.99 -11.34 -29.64
CA THR A 397 7.22 -12.43 -30.24
C THR A 397 6.54 -13.28 -29.19
N SER A 398 5.39 -13.87 -29.53
CA SER A 398 4.72 -14.86 -28.69
C SER A 398 5.64 -16.03 -28.32
N PHE A 399 5.56 -16.52 -27.09
CA PHE A 399 6.41 -17.58 -26.57
C PHE A 399 5.64 -18.58 -25.69
N THR A 400 6.32 -19.62 -25.23
CA THR A 400 5.75 -20.63 -24.34
C THR A 400 6.77 -20.97 -23.27
N VAL A 401 6.37 -20.87 -22.01
CA VAL A 401 7.17 -21.27 -20.84
C VAL A 401 6.26 -22.02 -19.87
N ASP A 402 6.79 -23.06 -19.22
CA ASP A 402 6.07 -23.96 -18.30
C ASP A 402 4.75 -24.59 -18.77
N GLY A 403 4.47 -24.51 -20.08
CA GLY A 403 3.28 -25.09 -20.71
C GLY A 403 2.24 -24.04 -21.12
N ASP A 404 2.40 -22.80 -20.70
CA ASP A 404 1.50 -21.68 -21.01
C ASP A 404 2.05 -20.83 -22.16
N GLN A 405 1.14 -20.32 -23.00
CA GLN A 405 1.48 -19.50 -24.14
C GLN A 405 1.22 -18.03 -23.81
N TYR A 406 2.20 -17.18 -24.11
CA TYR A 406 2.16 -15.74 -23.94
C TYR A 406 2.29 -15.04 -25.28
N ASP A 407 1.60 -13.92 -25.45
CA ASP A 407 1.59 -13.15 -26.69
C ASP A 407 2.80 -12.21 -26.80
N ALA A 408 3.00 -11.63 -28.00
CA ALA A 408 3.99 -10.57 -28.15
C ALA A 408 3.56 -9.34 -27.35
N GLY A 409 4.50 -8.66 -26.71
CA GLY A 409 4.22 -7.53 -25.83
C GLY A 409 4.05 -7.88 -24.35
N THR A 410 4.03 -9.17 -23.98
CA THR A 410 4.17 -9.62 -22.58
C THR A 410 5.50 -9.14 -22.00
N PHE A 411 5.47 -8.67 -20.75
CA PHE A 411 6.67 -8.24 -20.04
C PHE A 411 7.28 -9.39 -19.24
N ILE A 412 8.59 -9.34 -19.07
CA ILE A 412 9.40 -10.32 -18.35
C ILE A 412 10.31 -9.55 -17.39
N VAL A 413 10.34 -9.95 -16.12
CA VAL A 413 11.25 -9.40 -15.12
C VAL A 413 12.28 -10.50 -14.80
N PRO A 414 13.45 -10.50 -15.46
CA PRO A 414 14.50 -11.48 -15.19
C PRO A 414 15.05 -11.26 -13.77
N LEU A 415 15.37 -12.32 -13.02
CA LEU A 415 15.94 -12.14 -11.67
C LEU A 415 17.47 -12.32 -11.63
N ASP A 416 18.12 -12.61 -12.77
CA ASP A 416 19.58 -12.52 -12.92
C ASP A 416 20.05 -11.07 -13.18
N GLN A 417 19.55 -10.13 -12.37
CA GLN A 417 19.81 -8.69 -12.45
C GLN A 417 20.39 -8.13 -11.14
N PRO A 418 21.09 -6.97 -11.15
CA PRO A 418 21.73 -6.41 -9.96
C PRO A 418 20.78 -6.19 -8.77
N LYS A 419 19.51 -5.88 -9.06
CA LYS A 419 18.47 -5.57 -8.06
C LYS A 419 17.43 -6.68 -7.93
N ALA A 420 17.84 -7.94 -8.07
CA ALA A 420 17.00 -9.13 -7.90
C ALA A 420 16.17 -9.11 -6.60
N SER A 421 16.79 -8.72 -5.48
CA SER A 421 16.12 -8.56 -4.18
C SER A 421 14.97 -7.55 -4.21
N LEU A 422 15.17 -6.39 -4.86
CA LEU A 422 14.12 -5.38 -5.02
C LEU A 422 12.99 -5.90 -5.92
N ALA A 423 13.35 -6.45 -7.09
CA ALA A 423 12.38 -7.01 -8.02
C ALA A 423 11.50 -8.09 -7.37
N ASN A 424 12.12 -9.04 -6.66
CA ASN A 424 11.42 -10.09 -5.94
C ASN A 424 10.59 -9.53 -4.79
N THR A 425 11.09 -8.54 -4.05
CA THR A 425 10.30 -7.87 -2.99
C THR A 425 9.00 -7.29 -3.53
N LEU A 426 9.02 -6.71 -4.74
CA LEU A 426 7.85 -6.06 -5.34
C LEU A 426 6.85 -7.06 -5.94
N LEU A 427 7.32 -8.23 -6.40
CA LEU A 427 6.52 -9.18 -7.20
C LEU A 427 6.18 -10.50 -6.48
N TRP A 428 6.85 -10.81 -5.38
CA TRP A 428 6.63 -12.06 -4.66
C TRP A 428 5.32 -12.06 -3.87
N ASP A 429 4.67 -13.23 -3.83
CA ASP A 429 3.41 -13.49 -3.13
C ASP A 429 3.42 -13.10 -1.63
N GLY A 430 4.61 -13.04 -1.01
CA GLY A 430 4.81 -12.91 0.43
C GLY A 430 4.69 -14.25 1.16
N GLU A 431 4.74 -14.21 2.49
CA GLU A 431 4.62 -15.38 3.35
C GLU A 431 3.77 -15.09 4.60
N ASP A 432 3.25 -16.14 5.23
CA ASP A 432 2.67 -16.05 6.58
C ASP A 432 3.80 -16.07 7.63
N ILE A 433 4.06 -14.91 8.24
CA ILE A 433 5.07 -14.75 9.29
C ILE A 433 4.49 -14.82 10.71
N SER A 434 3.26 -15.32 10.86
CA SER A 434 2.57 -15.34 12.15
C SER A 434 3.28 -16.17 13.23
N ASP A 435 4.16 -17.10 12.87
CA ASP A 435 4.96 -17.88 13.81
C ASP A 435 6.39 -17.33 14.04
N GLN A 436 6.75 -16.25 13.33
CA GLN A 436 8.09 -15.65 13.34
C GLN A 436 8.20 -14.44 14.26
N ALA A 437 7.08 -13.77 14.59
CA ALA A 437 7.04 -12.58 15.43
C ALA A 437 5.96 -12.68 16.52
N SER A 438 6.10 -11.93 17.61
CA SER A 438 4.99 -11.77 18.59
C SER A 438 4.10 -10.57 18.25
N ALA A 439 4.65 -9.63 17.50
CA ALA A 439 3.97 -8.48 16.94
C ALA A 439 4.81 -7.91 15.80
N MET A 440 4.14 -7.41 14.76
CA MET A 440 4.76 -6.58 13.74
C MET A 440 4.66 -5.10 14.11
N TYR A 441 5.68 -4.33 13.76
CA TYR A 441 5.72 -2.89 13.91
C TYR A 441 4.73 -2.19 12.97
N ASP A 442 4.60 -2.67 11.73
CA ASP A 442 3.63 -2.19 10.73
C ASP A 442 3.15 -3.34 9.81
N ILE A 443 2.64 -3.01 8.60
CA ILE A 443 2.17 -4.01 7.64
C ILE A 443 3.27 -4.96 7.21
N SER A 444 2.91 -6.23 7.01
CA SER A 444 3.83 -7.34 6.71
C SER A 444 3.46 -8.05 5.41
N ALA A 445 2.55 -7.47 4.63
CA ALA A 445 2.25 -7.92 3.29
C ALA A 445 2.07 -6.68 2.39
N TRP A 446 2.84 -6.63 1.32
CA TRP A 446 2.89 -5.49 0.38
C TRP A 446 2.85 -5.93 -1.10
N ASN A 447 2.63 -7.22 -1.34
CA ASN A 447 2.61 -7.87 -2.65
C ASN A 447 1.81 -7.04 -3.68
N LEU A 448 2.52 -6.42 -4.63
CA LEU A 448 1.90 -5.54 -5.63
C LEU A 448 0.99 -6.27 -6.61
N PRO A 449 1.35 -7.42 -7.21
CA PRO A 449 0.48 -8.11 -8.16
C PRO A 449 -0.96 -8.29 -7.66
N GLU A 450 -1.15 -8.83 -6.46
CA GLU A 450 -2.48 -9.08 -5.88
C GLU A 450 -3.16 -7.79 -5.42
N LEU A 451 -2.40 -6.86 -4.85
CA LEU A 451 -2.96 -5.64 -4.28
C LEU A 451 -3.28 -4.60 -5.35
N TRP A 452 -2.67 -4.66 -6.52
CA TRP A 452 -2.96 -3.80 -7.68
C TRP A 452 -3.77 -4.50 -8.76
N GLY A 453 -3.80 -5.83 -8.79
CA GLY A 453 -4.65 -6.64 -9.66
C GLY A 453 -4.03 -7.04 -10.99
N PHE A 454 -2.70 -7.19 -11.06
CA PHE A 454 -2.01 -7.74 -12.23
C PHE A 454 -1.40 -9.11 -11.91
N ALA A 455 -1.12 -9.90 -12.95
CA ALA A 455 -0.48 -11.19 -12.77
C ALA A 455 1.05 -11.03 -12.82
N ALA A 456 1.73 -11.63 -11.85
CA ALA A 456 3.17 -11.90 -11.89
C ALA A 456 3.40 -13.40 -11.75
N ILE A 457 3.68 -14.07 -12.86
CA ILE A 457 3.78 -15.53 -12.90
C ILE A 457 5.26 -15.92 -12.75
N PRO A 458 5.68 -16.49 -11.61
CA PRO A 458 7.06 -16.94 -11.45
C PRO A 458 7.34 -18.14 -12.36
N THR A 459 8.54 -18.19 -12.93
CA THR A 459 9.04 -19.35 -13.69
C THR A 459 10.46 -19.70 -13.29
N ASP A 460 10.72 -20.98 -13.10
CA ASP A 460 12.07 -21.55 -12.91
C ASP A 460 12.70 -22.00 -14.24
N SER A 461 12.03 -21.70 -15.37
CA SER A 461 12.46 -22.10 -16.71
C SER A 461 13.09 -20.91 -17.43
N GLU A 462 14.26 -21.14 -18.03
CA GLU A 462 14.94 -20.17 -18.90
C GLU A 462 14.05 -19.73 -20.07
N ILE A 463 13.91 -18.41 -20.27
CA ILE A 463 13.17 -17.81 -21.39
C ILE A 463 14.15 -17.32 -22.47
N ASP A 464 14.46 -18.18 -23.46
CA ASP A 464 15.34 -17.84 -24.60
C ASP A 464 14.51 -17.33 -25.80
N ILE A 465 14.10 -16.06 -25.75
CA ILE A 465 13.35 -15.39 -26.83
C ILE A 465 13.98 -14.05 -27.26
N GLN A 466 13.44 -13.44 -28.31
CA GLN A 466 13.80 -12.06 -28.64
C GLN A 466 13.01 -11.09 -27.76
N VAL A 467 13.73 -10.22 -27.07
CA VAL A 467 13.21 -9.21 -26.15
C VAL A 467 13.82 -7.85 -26.48
N GLU A 468 13.14 -6.79 -26.06
CA GLU A 468 13.68 -5.45 -25.94
C GLU A 468 13.57 -4.97 -24.49
N GLU A 469 14.50 -4.14 -24.03
CA GLU A 469 14.42 -3.49 -22.72
C GLU A 469 13.23 -2.53 -22.68
N ALA A 470 12.39 -2.62 -21.65
CA ALA A 470 11.24 -1.75 -21.47
C ALA A 470 11.70 -0.42 -20.83
N GLY A 471 11.39 0.69 -21.50
CA GLY A 471 11.44 2.02 -20.89
C GLY A 471 10.07 2.45 -20.38
N GLU A 472 9.99 3.67 -19.86
CA GLU A 472 8.71 4.28 -19.44
C GLU A 472 7.66 4.18 -20.57
N LEU A 473 6.49 3.64 -20.20
CA LEU A 473 5.39 3.34 -21.10
C LEU A 473 4.41 4.51 -21.17
N ASP A 474 4.03 4.89 -22.40
CA ASP A 474 2.92 5.81 -22.68
C ASP A 474 1.63 5.01 -22.86
N ILE A 475 0.80 5.00 -21.82
CA ILE A 475 -0.43 4.22 -21.76
C ILE A 475 -1.54 4.98 -22.50
N GLN A 476 -2.00 4.46 -23.63
CA GLN A 476 -3.02 5.09 -24.48
C GLN A 476 -4.19 4.15 -24.76
N GLY A 477 -5.42 4.64 -24.55
CA GLY A 477 -6.61 3.85 -24.82
C GLY A 477 -7.09 3.95 -26.28
N GLU A 478 -7.95 3.01 -26.68
CA GLU A 478 -8.48 2.93 -28.04
C GLU A 478 -10.00 2.73 -28.06
N LEU A 479 -10.68 3.41 -29.00
CA LEU A 479 -12.08 3.12 -29.34
C LEU A 479 -12.17 2.19 -30.56
N ILE A 480 -12.72 1.00 -30.37
CA ILE A 480 -12.88 -0.01 -31.43
C ILE A 480 -14.35 -0.11 -31.88
N GLY A 481 -14.60 0.30 -33.13
CA GLY A 481 -15.89 0.16 -33.83
C GLY A 481 -16.70 1.46 -33.93
N ASP A 482 -18.02 1.34 -34.10
CA ASP A 482 -18.94 2.47 -34.35
C ASP A 482 -19.88 2.79 -33.15
N GLY A 483 -19.75 2.01 -32.07
CA GLY A 483 -20.54 2.07 -30.84
C GLY A 483 -22.02 1.64 -30.98
N PRO A 484 -22.84 1.64 -29.89
CA PRO A 484 -22.49 2.00 -28.51
C PRO A 484 -21.32 1.17 -27.96
N TYR A 485 -20.70 1.63 -26.89
CA TYR A 485 -19.49 1.02 -26.37
C TYR A 485 -19.69 0.50 -24.94
N GLU A 486 -18.94 -0.53 -24.59
CA GLU A 486 -18.81 -1.05 -23.23
C GLU A 486 -17.45 -0.62 -22.66
N VAL A 487 -17.48 -0.07 -21.45
CA VAL A 487 -16.31 0.17 -20.61
C VAL A 487 -16.34 -0.90 -19.52
N PRO A 488 -15.34 -1.81 -19.47
CA PRO A 488 -15.34 -2.88 -18.49
C PRO A 488 -15.16 -2.31 -17.07
N ASN A 489 -15.75 -2.93 -16.05
CA ASN A 489 -15.49 -2.56 -14.66
C ASN A 489 -14.26 -3.32 -14.15
N SER A 490 -13.11 -3.10 -14.80
CA SER A 490 -11.90 -3.91 -14.67
C SER A 490 -10.84 -3.28 -13.76
N SER A 491 -10.71 -1.95 -13.77
CA SER A 491 -9.62 -1.23 -13.07
C SER A 491 -10.07 0.13 -12.53
N VAL A 492 -9.17 0.76 -11.77
CA VAL A 492 -9.31 2.16 -11.35
C VAL A 492 -9.42 3.09 -12.56
N ALA A 493 -8.59 2.89 -13.60
CA ALA A 493 -8.62 3.70 -14.82
C ALA A 493 -9.96 3.58 -15.57
N ALA A 494 -10.58 2.40 -15.59
CA ALA A 494 -11.89 2.21 -16.21
C ALA A 494 -13.01 2.96 -15.47
N VAL A 495 -13.02 2.94 -14.14
CA VAL A 495 -13.99 3.71 -13.33
C VAL A 495 -13.70 5.22 -13.41
N SER A 496 -12.42 5.60 -13.44
CA SER A 496 -12.00 6.99 -13.63
C SER A 496 -12.51 7.55 -14.96
N LEU A 497 -12.37 6.78 -16.05
CA LEU A 497 -12.97 7.11 -17.35
C LEU A 497 -14.49 7.31 -17.24
N VAL A 498 -15.20 6.42 -16.54
CA VAL A 498 -16.65 6.54 -16.35
C VAL A 498 -17.02 7.86 -15.66
N ASN A 499 -16.33 8.20 -14.57
CA ASN A 499 -16.58 9.45 -13.86
C ASN A 499 -16.18 10.68 -14.68
N GLU A 500 -15.09 10.62 -15.45
CA GLU A 500 -14.71 11.69 -16.38
C GLU A 500 -15.81 11.93 -17.43
N LEU A 501 -16.38 10.86 -17.99
CA LEU A 501 -17.49 10.97 -18.95
C LEU A 501 -18.72 11.62 -18.32
N ILE A 502 -19.12 11.19 -17.12
CA ILE A 502 -20.25 11.78 -16.38
C ILE A 502 -20.01 13.27 -16.12
N GLN A 503 -18.81 13.66 -15.68
CA GLN A 503 -18.43 15.05 -15.43
C GLN A 503 -18.44 15.91 -16.70
N ASN A 504 -18.24 15.30 -17.87
CA ASN A 504 -18.32 15.96 -19.17
C ASN A 504 -19.74 15.95 -19.78
N ASP A 505 -20.78 15.71 -18.97
CA ASP A 505 -22.18 15.62 -19.38
C ASP A 505 -22.44 14.53 -20.44
N ILE A 506 -21.64 13.46 -20.45
CA ILE A 506 -21.84 12.29 -21.31
C ILE A 506 -22.62 11.23 -20.54
N PRO A 507 -23.82 10.82 -20.99
CA PRO A 507 -24.59 9.76 -20.35
C PRO A 507 -23.82 8.43 -20.37
N VAL A 508 -23.64 7.86 -19.18
CA VAL A 508 -23.10 6.52 -18.97
C VAL A 508 -24.19 5.68 -18.31
N TYR A 509 -24.30 4.42 -18.74
CA TYR A 509 -25.26 3.46 -18.22
C TYR A 509 -24.51 2.32 -17.51
N ARG A 510 -25.04 1.81 -16.40
CA ARG A 510 -24.49 0.64 -15.70
C ARG A 510 -25.45 -0.53 -15.84
N GLY A 511 -24.97 -1.65 -16.38
CA GLY A 511 -25.75 -2.90 -16.47
C GLY A 511 -25.77 -3.64 -15.14
N GLU A 512 -26.67 -4.61 -14.98
CA GLU A 512 -26.68 -5.52 -13.81
C GLU A 512 -25.36 -6.30 -13.70
N ASN A 513 -24.71 -6.61 -14.84
CA ASN A 513 -23.39 -7.23 -14.85
C ASN A 513 -22.25 -6.35 -14.29
N GLY A 514 -22.55 -5.11 -13.91
CA GLY A 514 -21.61 -4.16 -13.31
C GLY A 514 -20.74 -3.41 -14.30
N HIS A 515 -20.74 -3.78 -15.59
CA HIS A 515 -20.06 -3.05 -16.65
C HIS A 515 -20.79 -1.75 -17.01
N PHE A 516 -20.07 -0.83 -17.63
CA PHE A 516 -20.56 0.48 -18.02
C PHE A 516 -20.72 0.60 -19.53
N TYR A 517 -21.64 1.44 -19.99
CA TYR A 517 -21.96 1.58 -21.40
C TYR A 517 -22.16 3.04 -21.79
N VAL A 518 -21.73 3.41 -22.99
CA VAL A 518 -21.82 4.78 -23.51
C VAL A 518 -22.27 4.80 -24.96
N GLU A 519 -23.16 5.74 -25.29
CA GLU A 519 -23.67 5.93 -26.64
C GLU A 519 -22.60 6.54 -27.58
N SER A 520 -22.60 6.13 -28.86
CA SER A 520 -21.60 6.60 -29.84
C SER A 520 -21.72 8.07 -30.26
N SER A 521 -22.78 8.75 -29.80
CA SER A 521 -23.13 10.10 -30.24
C SER A 521 -22.17 11.22 -29.76
N ASN A 522 -21.27 10.94 -28.81
CA ASN A 522 -20.36 11.91 -28.17
C ASN A 522 -18.91 11.86 -28.70
N GLY A 523 -18.74 11.39 -29.93
CA GLY A 523 -17.50 10.75 -30.40
C GLY A 523 -16.17 11.51 -30.42
N ASP A 524 -16.10 12.82 -30.21
CA ASP A 524 -14.79 13.52 -30.08
C ASP A 524 -14.35 13.61 -28.61
N THR A 525 -15.25 14.02 -27.70
CA THR A 525 -14.97 14.04 -26.24
C THR A 525 -14.77 12.62 -25.70
N LEU A 526 -15.62 11.67 -26.11
CA LEU A 526 -15.46 10.25 -25.75
C LEU A 526 -14.11 9.70 -26.24
N ARG A 527 -13.68 10.03 -27.47
CA ARG A 527 -12.39 9.58 -27.99
C ARG A 527 -11.23 10.13 -27.16
N GLN A 528 -11.28 11.40 -26.80
CA GLN A 528 -10.23 12.02 -26.00
C GLN A 528 -10.14 11.41 -24.60
N ALA A 529 -11.27 11.22 -23.92
CA ALA A 529 -11.31 10.60 -22.60
C ALA A 529 -10.77 9.16 -22.65
N VAL A 530 -11.17 8.37 -23.65
CA VAL A 530 -10.66 7.00 -23.84
C VAL A 530 -9.16 6.99 -24.16
N GLU A 531 -8.69 7.87 -25.05
CA GLU A 531 -7.25 7.98 -25.36
C GLU A 531 -6.43 8.29 -24.11
N GLN A 532 -6.93 9.15 -23.22
CA GLN A 532 -6.28 9.54 -21.97
C GLN A 532 -6.39 8.48 -20.86
N SER A 533 -7.43 7.63 -20.88
CA SER A 533 -7.65 6.65 -19.81
C SER A 533 -6.79 5.40 -19.94
N GLY A 534 -6.20 5.14 -21.11
CA GLY A 534 -5.44 3.91 -21.35
C GLY A 534 -6.30 2.66 -21.64
N ILE A 535 -7.62 2.77 -21.57
CA ILE A 535 -8.54 1.62 -21.70
C ILE A 535 -8.91 1.35 -23.16
N THR A 536 -8.94 0.08 -23.56
CA THR A 536 -9.51 -0.33 -24.86
C THR A 536 -11.01 -0.54 -24.73
N VAL A 537 -11.79 0.29 -25.42
CA VAL A 537 -13.25 0.34 -25.34
C VAL A 537 -13.86 -0.20 -26.64
N ASN A 538 -14.60 -1.31 -26.52
CA ASN A 538 -15.15 -2.04 -27.66
C ASN A 538 -16.64 -1.75 -27.90
N THR A 539 -17.10 -1.88 -29.15
CA THR A 539 -18.52 -1.76 -29.49
C THR A 539 -19.34 -2.88 -28.87
N ALA A 540 -20.36 -2.52 -28.10
CA ALA A 540 -21.32 -3.42 -27.45
C ALA A 540 -22.74 -2.80 -27.45
N SER A 541 -23.78 -3.63 -27.35
CA SER A 541 -25.14 -3.12 -27.16
C SER A 541 -25.38 -2.76 -25.70
N ILE A 542 -25.99 -1.61 -25.44
CA ILE A 542 -26.46 -1.25 -24.09
C ILE A 542 -27.55 -2.26 -23.67
N PRO A 543 -27.39 -2.95 -22.53
CA PRO A 543 -28.39 -3.89 -22.01
C PRO A 543 -29.73 -3.21 -21.70
N ASP A 544 -30.84 -3.97 -21.79
CA ASP A 544 -32.18 -3.45 -21.50
C ASP A 544 -32.38 -3.11 -20.01
N ASP A 545 -31.57 -3.73 -19.14
CA ASP A 545 -31.49 -3.53 -17.69
C ASP A 545 -30.56 -2.38 -17.27
N ALA A 546 -29.82 -1.78 -18.20
CA ALA A 546 -28.83 -0.77 -17.85
C ALA A 546 -29.50 0.53 -17.38
N GLU A 547 -29.05 1.03 -16.23
CA GLU A 547 -29.54 2.27 -15.62
C GLU A 547 -28.55 3.42 -15.85
N GLU A 548 -29.08 4.61 -16.18
CA GLU A 548 -28.26 5.81 -16.35
C GLU A 548 -27.63 6.22 -15.01
N LEU A 549 -26.33 6.51 -15.03
CA LEU A 549 -25.59 6.99 -13.88
C LEU A 549 -25.69 8.51 -13.77
N ASP A 550 -25.98 8.99 -12.57
CA ASP A 550 -25.93 10.40 -12.21
C ASP A 550 -24.59 10.73 -11.51
N HIS A 551 -24.24 12.01 -11.49
CA HIS A 551 -23.14 12.52 -10.67
C HIS A 551 -23.42 12.27 -9.18
N VAL A 552 -22.43 11.75 -8.45
CA VAL A 552 -22.52 11.47 -7.01
C VAL A 552 -21.60 12.42 -6.24
N ASN A 553 -22.14 13.11 -5.23
CA ASN A 553 -21.34 13.89 -4.29
C ASN A 553 -20.95 13.01 -3.10
N VAL A 554 -19.64 12.78 -2.94
CA VAL A 554 -19.11 11.91 -1.89
C VAL A 554 -18.47 12.74 -0.77
N ALA A 555 -18.89 12.47 0.46
CA ALA A 555 -18.21 12.95 1.65
C ALA A 555 -17.38 11.83 2.29
N VAL A 556 -16.16 12.14 2.72
CA VAL A 556 -15.31 11.23 3.50
C VAL A 556 -15.10 11.83 4.89
N LEU A 557 -15.25 11.03 5.94
CA LEU A 557 -14.96 11.48 7.29
C LEU A 557 -13.45 11.68 7.49
N GLN A 558 -13.06 12.86 7.96
CA GLN A 558 -11.68 13.13 8.33
C GLN A 558 -11.27 12.24 9.51
N ASP A 559 -10.16 11.53 9.36
CA ASP A 559 -9.71 10.52 10.32
C ASP A 559 -8.40 10.88 11.06
N GLY A 560 -7.64 11.86 10.59
CA GLY A 560 -6.41 12.28 11.27
C GLY A 560 -5.17 11.44 10.97
N GLY A 561 -5.15 10.70 9.86
CA GLY A 561 -3.92 10.41 9.12
C GLY A 561 -3.54 8.94 8.94
N GLN A 562 -4.50 8.01 8.76
CA GLN A 562 -4.17 6.62 8.44
C GLN A 562 -4.93 5.96 7.27
N HIS A 563 -5.53 6.71 6.34
CA HIS A 563 -6.28 6.07 5.24
C HIS A 563 -6.20 6.84 3.92
N GLY A 564 -5.92 6.12 2.83
CA GLY A 564 -5.94 6.60 1.45
C GLY A 564 -7.33 6.55 0.82
N ILE A 565 -8.42 6.49 1.60
CA ILE A 565 -9.79 6.40 1.07
C ILE A 565 -10.16 7.62 0.23
N ARG A 566 -9.75 8.81 0.68
CA ARG A 566 -9.95 10.04 -0.10
C ARG A 566 -9.22 9.95 -1.44
N THR A 567 -7.95 9.55 -1.42
CA THR A 567 -7.13 9.36 -2.63
C THR A 567 -7.74 8.31 -3.55
N ALA A 568 -8.06 7.12 -3.04
CA ALA A 568 -8.71 6.05 -3.79
C ALA A 568 -9.97 6.53 -4.51
N LEU A 569 -10.82 7.31 -3.84
CA LEU A 569 -12.03 7.87 -4.45
C LEU A 569 -11.71 8.95 -5.51
N GLN A 570 -10.67 9.76 -5.30
CA GLN A 570 -10.19 10.74 -6.27
C GLN A 570 -9.58 10.08 -7.51
N GLU A 571 -8.81 9.00 -7.34
CA GLU A 571 -8.24 8.21 -8.44
C GLU A 571 -9.34 7.52 -9.27
N LEU A 572 -10.37 7.01 -8.59
CA LEU A 572 -11.60 6.53 -9.24
C LEU A 572 -12.38 7.65 -9.94
N GLY A 573 -11.98 8.93 -9.79
CA GLY A 573 -12.58 10.08 -10.47
C GLY A 573 -13.80 10.69 -9.76
N PHE A 574 -14.07 10.34 -8.50
CA PHE A 574 -15.18 10.96 -7.76
C PHE A 574 -14.85 12.39 -7.30
N ALA A 575 -15.87 13.23 -7.23
CA ALA A 575 -15.80 14.49 -6.49
C ALA A 575 -15.94 14.20 -4.99
N VAL A 576 -14.87 14.44 -4.23
CA VAL A 576 -14.76 14.07 -2.82
C VAL A 576 -14.53 15.30 -1.95
N ASP A 577 -15.38 15.50 -0.96
CA ASP A 577 -15.17 16.45 0.12
C ASP A 577 -14.77 15.72 1.41
N GLU A 578 -13.66 16.12 2.02
CA GLU A 578 -13.33 15.69 3.38
C GLU A 578 -14.10 16.53 4.41
N ILE A 579 -14.75 15.87 5.37
CA ILE A 579 -15.57 16.53 6.39
C ILE A 579 -15.25 16.06 7.81
N GLU A 580 -15.19 17.02 8.73
CA GLU A 580 -15.04 16.75 10.16
C GLU A 580 -16.37 16.34 10.81
N PRO A 581 -16.37 15.47 11.84
CA PRO A 581 -17.59 15.11 12.57
C PRO A 581 -18.37 16.32 13.10
N GLN A 582 -17.67 17.38 13.53
CA GLN A 582 -18.30 18.61 14.00
C GLN A 582 -19.06 19.35 12.89
N GLN A 583 -18.58 19.31 11.64
CA GLN A 583 -19.26 19.93 10.51
C GLN A 583 -20.59 19.22 10.20
N ILE A 584 -20.64 17.90 10.37
CA ILE A 584 -21.90 17.14 10.27
C ILE A 584 -22.87 17.57 11.36
N THR A 585 -22.41 17.76 12.60
CA THR A 585 -23.24 18.25 13.70
C THR A 585 -23.84 19.63 13.40
N GLU A 586 -23.02 20.53 12.85
CA GLU A 586 -23.40 21.93 12.63
C GLU A 586 -24.25 22.15 11.37
N ASN A 587 -23.92 21.45 10.29
CA ASN A 587 -24.45 21.72 8.95
C ASN A 587 -25.31 20.58 8.37
N GLY A 588 -25.24 19.38 8.94
CA GLY A 588 -25.85 18.18 8.37
C GLY A 588 -25.08 17.67 7.14
N LEU A 589 -25.76 16.86 6.32
CA LEU A 589 -25.19 16.23 5.12
C LEU A 589 -25.99 16.60 3.85
N ASP A 590 -26.76 17.69 3.90
CA ASP A 590 -27.54 18.17 2.76
C ASP A 590 -26.62 18.47 1.58
N GLY A 591 -26.82 17.76 0.46
CA GLY A 591 -26.03 17.94 -0.77
C GLY A 591 -25.05 16.80 -1.07
N TYR A 592 -24.85 15.88 -0.13
CA TYR A 592 -24.12 14.64 -0.35
C TYR A 592 -25.08 13.48 -0.65
N ASP A 593 -24.59 12.50 -1.39
CA ASP A 593 -25.30 11.25 -1.69
C ASP A 593 -24.69 10.07 -0.90
N VAL A 594 -23.38 10.15 -0.62
CA VAL A 594 -22.63 9.12 0.08
C VAL A 594 -21.78 9.75 1.19
N LEU A 595 -21.79 9.11 2.36
CA LEU A 595 -20.83 9.33 3.44
C LEU A 595 -19.98 8.07 3.61
N VAL A 596 -18.69 8.18 3.35
CA VAL A 596 -17.71 7.13 3.63
C VAL A 596 -17.06 7.43 4.97
N ALA A 597 -17.26 6.51 5.92
CA ALA A 597 -16.64 6.52 7.21
C ALA A 597 -15.44 5.58 7.21
N ASN A 598 -14.27 6.16 7.40
CA ASN A 598 -13.01 5.51 7.71
C ASN A 598 -12.52 6.12 9.03
N GLY A 599 -11.99 5.30 9.93
CA GLY A 599 -11.50 5.82 11.21
C GLY A 599 -12.52 6.00 12.34
N SER A 600 -12.07 6.66 13.41
CA SER A 600 -12.73 6.67 14.74
C SER A 600 -13.42 7.97 15.14
N GLY A 601 -13.41 8.99 14.27
CA GLY A 601 -14.00 10.29 14.53
C GLY A 601 -15.53 10.27 14.50
N ILE A 602 -16.17 10.23 15.68
CA ILE A 602 -17.60 10.52 15.82
C ILE A 602 -17.85 11.62 16.83
N ASP A 603 -18.92 12.39 16.63
CA ASP A 603 -19.44 13.35 17.61
C ASP A 603 -20.58 12.69 18.41
N ASP A 604 -20.45 12.69 19.74
CA ASP A 604 -21.42 12.07 20.65
C ASP A 604 -22.74 12.82 20.82
N SER A 605 -22.92 13.95 20.15
CA SER A 605 -24.11 14.77 20.27
C SER A 605 -25.34 14.10 19.65
N ASP A 606 -26.50 14.35 20.25
CA ASP A 606 -27.79 13.93 19.67
C ASP A 606 -28.01 14.52 18.27
N ALA A 607 -27.39 15.67 17.97
CA ALA A 607 -27.47 16.34 16.68
C ALA A 607 -26.71 15.57 15.59
N TYR A 608 -25.47 15.15 15.86
CA TYR A 608 -24.69 14.29 14.96
C TYR A 608 -25.45 13.01 14.61
N ARG A 609 -25.92 12.29 15.63
CA ARG A 609 -26.72 11.07 15.47
C ARG A 609 -27.96 11.34 14.62
N GLN A 610 -28.72 12.38 14.93
CA GLN A 610 -29.93 12.71 14.19
C GLN A 610 -29.64 13.06 12.73
N ASN A 611 -28.54 13.77 12.43
CA ASN A 611 -28.19 14.17 11.08
C ASN A 611 -27.84 12.96 10.22
N ILE A 612 -27.05 12.01 10.73
CA ILE A 612 -26.74 10.75 10.03
C ILE A 612 -28.00 9.92 9.79
N HIS A 613 -28.84 9.73 10.81
CA HIS A 613 -30.10 8.99 10.67
C HIS A 613 -31.05 9.65 9.65
N THR A 614 -31.07 10.98 9.59
CA THR A 614 -31.90 11.72 8.62
C THR A 614 -31.36 11.55 7.20
N PHE A 615 -30.04 11.67 7.02
CA PHE A 615 -29.37 11.45 5.75
C PHE A 615 -29.68 10.07 5.16
N ILE A 616 -29.55 9.00 5.96
CA ILE A 616 -29.88 7.64 5.53
C ILE A 616 -31.38 7.50 5.22
N ALA A 617 -32.25 8.07 6.06
CA ALA A 617 -33.70 8.02 5.84
C ALA A 617 -34.16 8.76 4.56
N ASP A 618 -33.37 9.74 4.11
CA ASP A 618 -33.60 10.50 2.88
C ASP A 618 -32.96 9.84 1.63
N GLY A 619 -32.33 8.67 1.80
CA GLY A 619 -31.76 7.85 0.72
C GLY A 619 -30.24 7.91 0.60
N GLY A 620 -29.55 8.63 1.49
CA GLY A 620 -28.10 8.69 1.53
C GLY A 620 -27.46 7.34 1.89
N LYS A 621 -26.27 7.08 1.36
CA LYS A 621 -25.51 5.85 1.63
C LYS A 621 -24.43 6.10 2.69
N TYR A 622 -24.32 5.22 3.67
CA TYR A 622 -23.28 5.21 4.69
C TYR A 622 -22.40 3.96 4.50
N ILE A 623 -21.13 4.16 4.17
CA ILE A 623 -20.16 3.07 3.97
C ILE A 623 -19.16 3.10 5.13
N ALA A 624 -19.11 2.04 5.93
CA ALA A 624 -18.19 1.91 7.06
C ALA A 624 -17.03 0.98 6.69
N ILE A 625 -15.80 1.46 6.80
CA ILE A 625 -14.60 0.71 6.40
C ILE A 625 -13.72 0.45 7.63
N GLY A 626 -13.32 -0.80 7.78
CA GLY A 626 -12.43 -1.25 8.85
C GLY A 626 -13.06 -1.19 10.22
N SER A 627 -12.21 -1.39 11.23
CA SER A 627 -12.62 -1.62 12.62
C SER A 627 -13.29 -0.41 13.25
N SER A 628 -12.65 0.76 13.14
CA SER A 628 -13.11 1.98 13.78
C SER A 628 -14.47 2.44 13.26
N ALA A 629 -14.66 2.48 11.94
CA ALA A 629 -15.91 2.94 11.35
C ALA A 629 -17.05 1.92 11.54
N SER A 630 -16.73 0.62 11.51
CA SER A 630 -17.71 -0.43 11.82
C SER A 630 -18.24 -0.31 13.26
N ASN A 631 -17.35 -0.04 14.23
CA ASN A 631 -17.75 0.22 15.61
C ASN A 631 -18.56 1.52 15.75
N ALA A 632 -18.19 2.57 15.02
CA ALA A 632 -18.95 3.82 14.96
C ALA A 632 -20.38 3.60 14.41
N ALA A 633 -20.53 2.81 13.35
CA ALA A 633 -21.84 2.46 12.79
C ALA A 633 -22.73 1.74 13.83
N ALA A 634 -22.16 0.83 14.61
CA ALA A 634 -22.86 0.15 15.70
C ALA A 634 -23.24 1.10 16.83
N GLU A 635 -22.34 2.02 17.23
CA GLU A 635 -22.62 3.03 18.26
C GLU A 635 -23.71 4.03 17.85
N LEU A 636 -23.77 4.36 16.56
CA LEU A 636 -24.83 5.17 15.97
C LEU A 636 -26.15 4.42 15.83
N GLY A 637 -26.17 3.09 16.02
CA GLY A 637 -27.35 2.25 15.86
C GLY A 637 -27.77 2.07 14.40
N LEU A 638 -26.80 2.07 13.47
CA LEU A 638 -27.02 1.87 12.03
C LEU A 638 -27.04 0.38 11.64
N THR A 639 -26.50 -0.48 12.50
CA THR A 639 -26.43 -1.94 12.31
C THR A 639 -26.75 -2.68 13.61
N ASP A 640 -27.31 -3.89 13.48
CA ASP A 640 -27.46 -4.87 14.56
C ASP A 640 -26.28 -5.86 14.63
N ALA A 641 -25.36 -5.80 13.67
CA ALA A 641 -24.21 -6.70 13.57
C ALA A 641 -23.27 -6.52 14.77
N ASP A 642 -22.82 -7.65 15.30
CA ASP A 642 -21.75 -7.73 16.27
C ASP A 642 -20.41 -7.60 15.53
N ILE A 643 -19.68 -6.52 15.78
CA ILE A 643 -18.35 -6.28 15.22
C ILE A 643 -17.32 -7.11 15.98
N LYS A 644 -16.59 -7.99 15.28
CA LYS A 644 -15.46 -8.75 15.81
C LYS A 644 -14.18 -8.27 15.15
N THR A 645 -13.10 -8.26 15.92
CA THR A 645 -11.81 -7.73 15.48
C THR A 645 -10.68 -8.68 15.87
N GLY A 646 -9.68 -8.81 15.00
CA GLY A 646 -8.38 -9.40 15.31
C GLY A 646 -7.56 -8.50 16.25
N ALA A 647 -6.30 -8.88 16.50
CA ALA A 647 -5.38 -8.02 17.22
C ALA A 647 -5.11 -6.73 16.41
N ARG A 648 -4.69 -5.66 17.10
CA ARG A 648 -4.54 -4.33 16.47
C ARG A 648 -3.45 -4.31 15.39
N ASN A 649 -2.43 -5.13 15.57
CA ASN A 649 -1.28 -5.27 14.68
C ASN A 649 -1.43 -6.43 13.68
N SER A 650 -2.54 -7.17 13.71
CA SER A 650 -2.80 -8.18 12.69
C SER A 650 -3.06 -7.51 11.35
N ASN A 651 -2.44 -8.00 10.29
CA ASN A 651 -2.55 -7.44 8.95
C ASN A 651 -2.10 -8.46 7.90
N GLY A 652 -2.57 -8.31 6.67
CA GLY A 652 -2.13 -9.17 5.58
C GLY A 652 -3.08 -9.27 4.40
N VAL A 653 -2.68 -10.11 3.44
CA VAL A 653 -3.50 -10.53 2.30
C VAL A 653 -4.27 -11.79 2.68
N VAL A 654 -5.56 -11.79 2.37
CA VAL A 654 -6.51 -12.86 2.71
C VAL A 654 -7.30 -13.29 1.49
N ASN A 655 -7.73 -14.54 1.47
CA ASN A 655 -8.70 -15.05 0.52
C ASN A 655 -10.13 -14.74 0.99
N VAL A 656 -10.94 -14.23 0.07
CA VAL A 656 -12.30 -13.75 0.28
C VAL A 656 -13.23 -14.37 -0.75
N ASN A 657 -14.33 -14.93 -0.26
CA ASN A 657 -15.42 -15.44 -1.08
C ASN A 657 -16.39 -14.29 -1.35
N TYR A 658 -16.23 -13.57 -2.47
CA TYR A 658 -17.18 -12.55 -2.90
C TYR A 658 -18.41 -13.21 -3.54
N LYS A 659 -19.61 -12.77 -3.16
CA LYS A 659 -20.84 -13.24 -3.82
C LYS A 659 -21.02 -12.54 -5.16
N ASP A 660 -21.79 -13.14 -6.06
CA ASP A 660 -22.12 -12.53 -7.36
C ASP A 660 -23.20 -11.43 -7.19
N THR A 661 -22.76 -10.21 -6.88
CA THR A 661 -23.61 -9.04 -6.64
C THR A 661 -23.06 -7.82 -7.36
N SER A 662 -23.89 -6.80 -7.58
CA SER A 662 -23.42 -5.52 -8.15
C SER A 662 -22.40 -4.78 -7.26
N LEU A 663 -22.26 -5.13 -5.97
CA LEU A 663 -21.26 -4.54 -5.07
C LEU A 663 -19.86 -5.15 -5.30
N THR A 664 -19.83 -6.38 -5.76
CA THR A 664 -18.64 -7.23 -5.93
C THR A 664 -18.41 -7.58 -7.40
N ALA A 665 -19.07 -6.87 -8.30
CA ALA A 665 -18.87 -7.04 -9.74
C ALA A 665 -17.38 -6.84 -10.06
N GLY A 666 -16.82 -7.84 -10.74
CA GLY A 666 -15.40 -7.90 -11.09
C GLY A 666 -14.48 -8.46 -10.00
N TYR A 667 -15.04 -9.14 -8.99
CA TYR A 667 -14.34 -10.02 -8.03
C TYR A 667 -15.01 -11.40 -8.05
N ASP A 668 -14.25 -12.46 -7.80
CA ASP A 668 -14.77 -13.83 -7.80
C ASP A 668 -14.87 -14.47 -6.41
N ASP A 669 -15.34 -15.72 -6.35
CA ASP A 669 -15.61 -16.42 -5.10
C ASP A 669 -14.36 -17.06 -4.46
N GLN A 670 -13.16 -16.75 -4.96
CA GLN A 670 -11.86 -17.16 -4.41
C GLN A 670 -10.78 -16.08 -4.63
N ASP A 671 -11.16 -14.82 -4.44
CA ASP A 671 -10.32 -13.66 -4.75
C ASP A 671 -9.65 -13.10 -3.49
N VAL A 672 -8.81 -12.08 -3.64
CA VAL A 672 -8.04 -11.51 -2.54
C VAL A 672 -8.76 -10.36 -1.84
N GLY A 673 -8.36 -10.12 -0.59
CA GLY A 673 -8.68 -8.95 0.20
C GLY A 673 -7.48 -8.53 1.04
N PHE A 674 -7.52 -7.31 1.55
CA PHE A 674 -6.50 -6.78 2.44
C PHE A 674 -7.11 -6.40 3.78
N VAL A 675 -6.41 -6.76 4.86
CA VAL A 675 -6.86 -6.50 6.22
C VAL A 675 -5.78 -5.82 7.06
N TYR A 676 -6.21 -4.91 7.92
CA TYR A 676 -5.42 -4.30 8.99
C TYR A 676 -6.34 -4.10 10.20
N ASN A 677 -5.95 -4.59 11.37
CA ASN A 677 -6.88 -4.83 12.49
C ASN A 677 -8.17 -5.55 12.01
N PRO A 678 -8.06 -6.78 11.50
CA PRO A 678 -9.05 -7.43 10.66
C PRO A 678 -10.42 -7.50 11.32
N VAL A 679 -11.49 -7.33 10.53
CA VAL A 679 -12.86 -7.24 11.04
C VAL A 679 -13.74 -8.28 10.38
N TRP A 680 -14.61 -8.91 11.17
CA TRP A 680 -15.71 -9.72 10.65
C TRP A 680 -16.98 -9.48 11.44
N TYR A 681 -18.11 -9.84 10.84
CA TYR A 681 -19.43 -9.53 11.35
C TYR A 681 -20.16 -10.80 11.77
N THR A 682 -20.81 -10.73 12.92
CA THR A 682 -21.71 -11.78 13.42
C THR A 682 -23.07 -11.17 13.79
N ASN A 683 -24.06 -11.99 14.16
CA ASN A 683 -25.43 -11.50 14.44
C ASN A 683 -26.07 -10.77 13.23
N ILE A 684 -25.82 -11.28 12.03
CA ILE A 684 -26.23 -10.71 10.75
C ILE A 684 -27.55 -11.29 10.21
N GLU A 685 -28.45 -11.78 11.08
CA GLU A 685 -29.73 -12.38 10.63
C GLU A 685 -30.61 -11.39 9.85
N ASN A 686 -30.31 -10.10 10.00
CA ASN A 686 -30.98 -8.96 9.38
C ASN A 686 -30.12 -8.32 8.28
N ASP A 687 -28.94 -8.83 7.96
CA ASP A 687 -28.05 -8.20 6.99
C ASP A 687 -27.81 -9.17 5.84
N ARG A 688 -27.68 -8.63 4.62
CA ARG A 688 -27.20 -9.44 3.52
C ARG A 688 -25.68 -9.57 3.63
N VAL A 689 -25.19 -10.80 3.49
CA VAL A 689 -23.76 -11.08 3.33
C VAL A 689 -23.38 -10.86 1.89
N ILE A 690 -22.39 -10.00 1.66
CA ILE A 690 -21.88 -9.65 0.33
C ILE A 690 -20.58 -10.39 0.05
N ALA A 691 -19.74 -10.53 1.07
CA ALA A 691 -18.53 -11.33 1.02
C ALA A 691 -18.26 -11.96 2.39
N SER A 692 -17.60 -13.11 2.38
CA SER A 692 -17.09 -13.77 3.58
C SER A 692 -15.61 -14.07 3.41
N PHE A 693 -14.88 -14.10 4.51
CA PHE A 693 -13.56 -14.72 4.52
C PHE A 693 -13.64 -16.18 4.06
N ALA A 694 -12.61 -16.67 3.35
CA ALA A 694 -12.59 -18.03 2.83
C ALA A 694 -12.73 -19.08 3.95
N ASP A 695 -13.40 -20.19 3.62
CA ASP A 695 -13.61 -21.31 4.55
C ASP A 695 -12.33 -22.13 4.79
N GLN A 696 -11.40 -22.09 3.84
CA GLN A 696 -10.10 -22.76 3.86
C GLN A 696 -9.06 -21.81 3.26
N ASP A 697 -7.78 -22.01 3.61
CA ASP A 697 -6.65 -21.22 3.10
C ASP A 697 -6.89 -19.70 3.20
N LEU A 698 -7.52 -19.25 4.28
CA LEU A 698 -7.90 -17.85 4.49
C LEU A 698 -6.72 -16.88 4.38
N PHE A 699 -5.59 -17.21 4.97
CA PHE A 699 -4.48 -16.27 5.15
C PHE A 699 -3.38 -16.59 4.15
N LYS A 700 -3.04 -15.62 3.29
CA LYS A 700 -2.06 -15.79 2.22
C LYS A 700 -0.68 -15.28 2.63
N ALA A 701 -0.60 -14.05 3.11
CA ALA A 701 0.66 -13.42 3.51
C ALA A 701 0.43 -12.35 4.61
N GLY A 702 1.44 -12.14 5.45
CA GLY A 702 1.46 -11.14 6.53
C GLY A 702 1.50 -11.77 7.92
N PHE A 703 0.92 -11.06 8.90
CA PHE A 703 0.90 -11.44 10.30
C PHE A 703 -0.53 -11.46 10.89
N TRP A 704 -1.05 -12.65 11.20
CA TRP A 704 -2.31 -12.84 11.91
C TRP A 704 -2.39 -14.18 12.67
N GLU A 705 -1.81 -14.24 13.88
CA GLU A 705 -1.72 -15.47 14.72
C GLU A 705 -3.01 -16.29 14.86
N ASP A 706 -4.18 -15.65 14.96
CA ASP A 706 -5.47 -16.31 15.22
C ASP A 706 -6.47 -16.17 14.04
N ALA A 707 -5.98 -16.12 12.79
CA ALA A 707 -6.81 -15.93 11.59
C ALA A 707 -7.94 -16.97 11.44
N GLU A 708 -7.74 -18.20 11.90
CA GLU A 708 -8.75 -19.28 11.85
C GLU A 708 -10.11 -18.90 12.46
N ALA A 709 -10.13 -17.98 13.44
CA ALA A 709 -11.36 -17.52 14.08
C ALA A 709 -12.31 -16.75 13.13
N ALA A 710 -11.77 -16.24 12.02
CA ALA A 710 -12.50 -15.47 11.02
C ALA A 710 -12.91 -16.31 9.79
N GLN A 711 -12.49 -17.57 9.68
CA GLN A 711 -12.84 -18.44 8.55
C GLN A 711 -14.35 -18.56 8.33
N GLY A 712 -14.77 -18.40 7.07
CA GLY A 712 -16.18 -18.40 6.65
C GLY A 712 -17.02 -17.26 7.21
N GLN A 713 -16.44 -16.33 7.99
CA GLN A 713 -17.19 -15.25 8.61
C GLN A 713 -17.46 -14.14 7.59
N PRO A 714 -18.65 -13.50 7.63
CA PRO A 714 -18.96 -12.33 6.83
C PRO A 714 -17.95 -11.21 7.04
N VAL A 715 -17.41 -10.68 5.94
CA VAL A 715 -16.44 -9.56 5.93
C VAL A 715 -16.99 -8.34 5.19
N ILE A 716 -17.99 -8.50 4.34
CA ILE A 716 -18.76 -7.37 3.80
C ILE A 716 -20.24 -7.66 3.98
N THR A 717 -20.97 -6.73 4.59
CA THR A 717 -22.42 -6.84 4.75
C THR A 717 -23.13 -5.57 4.29
N LYS A 718 -24.39 -5.74 3.89
CA LYS A 718 -25.31 -4.64 3.70
C LYS A 718 -26.49 -4.78 4.64
N GLY A 719 -26.69 -3.75 5.45
CA GLY A 719 -27.69 -3.77 6.50
C GLY A 719 -29.13 -3.74 5.98
N ASN A 720 -30.08 -4.19 6.80
CA ASN A 720 -31.52 -3.99 6.57
C ASN A 720 -31.95 -2.51 6.51
N HIS A 721 -31.16 -1.60 7.11
CA HIS A 721 -31.31 -0.17 6.92
C HIS A 721 -30.80 0.18 5.52
N GLN A 722 -31.71 0.47 4.59
CA GLN A 722 -31.36 0.84 3.22
C GLN A 722 -30.26 1.90 3.24
N GLY A 723 -29.14 1.62 2.56
CA GLY A 723 -28.01 2.54 2.43
C GLY A 723 -26.82 2.29 3.36
N VAL A 724 -26.86 1.34 4.30
CA VAL A 724 -25.69 1.04 5.16
C VAL A 724 -24.90 -0.16 4.66
N THR A 725 -23.62 0.04 4.36
CA THR A 725 -22.67 -1.02 4.00
C THR A 725 -21.53 -1.06 5.01
N LEU A 726 -21.19 -2.25 5.50
CA LEU A 726 -20.03 -2.48 6.36
C LEU A 726 -19.00 -3.29 5.59
N MET A 727 -17.76 -2.80 5.54
CA MET A 727 -16.61 -3.46 4.93
C MET A 727 -15.55 -3.68 6.00
N GLY A 728 -15.27 -4.95 6.31
CA GLY A 728 -14.24 -5.34 7.26
C GLY A 728 -12.84 -5.42 6.65
N LEU A 729 -12.77 -5.31 5.32
CA LEU A 729 -11.54 -5.11 4.55
C LEU A 729 -11.10 -3.64 4.63
N GLU A 730 -9.81 -3.42 4.39
CA GLU A 730 -9.18 -2.09 4.39
C GLU A 730 -8.96 -1.63 2.95
N VAL A 731 -10.07 -1.34 2.25
CA VAL A 731 -10.13 -1.18 0.79
C VAL A 731 -9.41 0.03 0.18
N GLY A 732 -8.92 0.97 0.99
CA GLY A 732 -8.09 2.09 0.52
C GLY A 732 -7.00 2.43 1.51
N PHE A 733 -6.43 1.38 2.12
CA PHE A 733 -5.37 1.53 3.10
C PHE A 733 -4.12 2.13 2.45
N ARG A 734 -3.76 3.36 2.85
CA ARG A 734 -2.52 4.07 2.44
C ARG A 734 -2.20 3.99 0.94
N ASP A 735 -3.24 4.09 0.14
CA ASP A 735 -3.16 4.02 -1.32
C ASP A 735 -2.56 2.73 -1.91
N HIS A 736 -2.60 1.64 -1.15
CA HIS A 736 -1.89 0.42 -1.50
C HIS A 736 -2.75 -0.65 -2.18
N PRO A 737 -3.94 -1.04 -1.67
CA PRO A 737 -4.74 -2.11 -2.27
C PRO A 737 -5.68 -1.60 -3.38
N GLU A 738 -5.13 -1.00 -4.43
CA GLU A 738 -5.88 -0.44 -5.58
C GLU A 738 -6.87 -1.42 -6.21
N TYR A 739 -6.52 -2.70 -6.23
CA TYR A 739 -7.40 -3.75 -6.73
C TYR A 739 -8.77 -3.74 -6.03
N LEU A 740 -8.83 -3.33 -4.76
CA LEU A 740 -10.05 -3.28 -3.95
C LEU A 740 -10.86 -1.99 -4.13
N TYR A 741 -10.36 -0.98 -4.84
CA TYR A 741 -11.01 0.34 -4.94
C TYR A 741 -12.36 0.23 -5.63
N ARG A 742 -12.52 -0.72 -6.57
CA ARG A 742 -13.79 -0.91 -7.26
C ARG A 742 -14.91 -1.30 -6.29
N LEU A 743 -14.64 -1.91 -5.14
CA LEU A 743 -15.65 -2.13 -4.08
C LEU A 743 -16.28 -0.80 -3.61
N LEU A 744 -15.50 0.28 -3.52
CA LEU A 744 -16.02 1.62 -3.21
C LEU A 744 -16.92 2.13 -4.32
N SER A 745 -16.45 2.09 -5.57
CA SER A 745 -17.23 2.56 -6.73
C SER A 745 -18.54 1.78 -6.89
N ASN A 746 -18.49 0.46 -6.69
CA ASN A 746 -19.63 -0.44 -6.78
C ASN A 746 -20.66 -0.17 -5.68
N ALA A 747 -20.21 0.17 -4.47
CA ALA A 747 -21.09 0.59 -3.37
C ALA A 747 -21.69 1.98 -3.58
N ILE A 748 -20.93 2.89 -4.22
CA ILE A 748 -21.33 4.27 -4.51
C ILE A 748 -22.38 4.33 -5.63
N TYR A 749 -22.17 3.66 -6.76
CA TYR A 749 -23.09 3.74 -7.89
C TYR A 749 -24.48 3.16 -7.56
N PRO A 750 -25.55 3.72 -8.16
CA PRO A 750 -26.90 3.19 -8.02
C PRO A 750 -27.00 1.75 -8.52
N GLY A 751 -28.00 1.06 -7.95
CA GLY A 751 -28.32 -0.33 -8.19
C GLY A 751 -29.04 -0.87 -6.96
N ASP A 752 -30.29 -1.30 -7.12
CA ASP A 752 -30.81 -2.32 -6.20
C ASP A 752 -29.76 -3.42 -6.24
N GLU A 753 -29.23 -3.82 -5.09
CA GLU A 753 -28.23 -4.86 -5.11
C GLU A 753 -28.98 -6.15 -5.43
N THR A 754 -28.97 -6.47 -6.71
CA THR A 754 -29.53 -7.65 -7.32
C THR A 754 -28.57 -8.79 -7.04
N ILE A 755 -29.11 -9.90 -6.55
CA ILE A 755 -28.43 -11.17 -6.70
C ILE A 755 -28.36 -11.41 -8.21
N LEU A 756 -27.16 -11.33 -8.78
CA LEU A 756 -26.92 -11.45 -10.21
C LEU A 756 -27.10 -12.88 -10.70
N THR A 757 -27.12 -13.83 -9.76
CA THR A 757 -27.48 -15.22 -10.03
C THR A 757 -28.87 -15.29 -10.67
N THR A 758 -28.86 -15.47 -11.98
CA THR A 758 -30.00 -15.88 -12.80
C THR A 758 -29.77 -17.32 -13.20
N ALA A 759 -30.83 -18.04 -13.57
CA ALA A 759 -30.66 -19.38 -14.12
C ALA A 759 -29.89 -19.37 -15.45
N ALA A 760 -29.88 -18.25 -16.17
CA ALA A 760 -29.03 -18.06 -17.35
C ALA A 760 -27.55 -17.97 -16.96
N GLY A 761 -27.20 -17.13 -15.97
CA GLY A 761 -25.83 -17.02 -15.46
C GLY A 761 -25.32 -18.31 -14.83
N MET A 762 -26.15 -18.99 -14.04
CA MET A 762 -25.83 -20.33 -13.51
C MET A 762 -25.56 -21.34 -14.63
N LYS A 763 -26.27 -21.24 -15.77
CA LYS A 763 -26.07 -22.14 -16.90
C LYS A 763 -24.73 -21.87 -17.58
N GLU A 764 -24.36 -20.60 -17.77
CA GLU A 764 -23.03 -20.23 -18.29
C GLU A 764 -21.92 -20.72 -17.37
N ARG A 765 -22.12 -20.65 -16.04
CA ARG A 765 -21.18 -21.20 -15.06
C ARG A 765 -21.05 -22.72 -15.17
N VAL A 766 -22.15 -23.45 -15.35
CA VAL A 766 -22.13 -24.90 -15.63
C VAL A 766 -21.35 -25.21 -16.92
N GLU A 767 -21.54 -24.42 -17.96
CA GLU A 767 -20.81 -24.58 -19.23
C GLU A 767 -19.31 -24.30 -19.07
N ARG A 768 -18.93 -23.32 -18.23
CA ARG A 768 -17.54 -23.04 -17.86
C ARG A 768 -16.92 -24.22 -17.12
N TYR A 769 -17.56 -24.70 -16.05
CA TYR A 769 -17.10 -25.87 -15.30
C TYR A 769 -17.02 -27.17 -16.12
N GLU A 770 -17.84 -27.31 -17.17
CA GLU A 770 -17.67 -28.39 -18.14
C GLU A 770 -16.35 -28.27 -18.91
N ASN A 771 -15.98 -27.04 -19.32
CA ASN A 771 -14.71 -26.78 -20.01
C ASN A 771 -13.51 -26.93 -19.08
N ASP A 772 -13.66 -26.58 -17.81
CA ASP A 772 -12.62 -26.66 -16.78
C ASP A 772 -12.40 -28.10 -16.28
N GLY A 773 -13.26 -29.05 -16.68
CA GLY A 773 -13.14 -30.46 -16.32
C GLY A 773 -13.66 -30.80 -14.92
N GLU A 774 -14.52 -29.96 -14.34
CA GLU A 774 -15.09 -30.12 -13.00
C GLU A 774 -16.22 -31.17 -12.94
N PHE A 775 -16.57 -31.78 -14.07
CA PHE A 775 -17.57 -32.85 -14.18
C PHE A 775 -16.94 -34.17 -14.66
N GLU A 776 -17.43 -35.29 -14.14
CA GLU A 776 -16.97 -36.63 -14.57
C GLU A 776 -17.22 -36.86 -16.08
N ASP A 777 -18.37 -36.37 -16.59
CA ASP A 777 -18.68 -36.39 -18.01
C ASP A 777 -19.65 -35.27 -18.43
N ALA A 778 -19.69 -35.01 -19.74
CA ALA A 778 -20.58 -34.03 -20.36
C ALA A 778 -22.08 -34.27 -20.10
N SER A 779 -22.48 -35.46 -19.63
CA SER A 779 -23.89 -35.73 -19.32
C SER A 779 -24.31 -35.17 -17.96
N ALA A 780 -23.38 -35.08 -17.00
CA ALA A 780 -23.58 -34.44 -15.70
C ALA A 780 -23.88 -32.94 -15.88
N ALA A 781 -22.98 -32.21 -16.54
CA ALA A 781 -23.13 -30.78 -16.86
C ALA A 781 -24.40 -30.50 -17.68
N ARG A 782 -24.65 -31.32 -18.71
CA ARG A 782 -25.85 -31.16 -19.55
C ARG A 782 -27.15 -31.32 -18.79
N SER A 783 -27.19 -32.20 -17.78
CA SER A 783 -28.41 -32.40 -16.99
C SER A 783 -28.74 -31.18 -16.12
N LEU A 784 -27.72 -30.52 -15.56
CA LEU A 784 -27.84 -29.25 -14.83
C LEU A 784 -28.27 -28.12 -15.77
N SER A 785 -27.60 -27.98 -16.92
CA SER A 785 -27.91 -26.97 -17.93
C SER A 785 -29.35 -27.04 -18.44
N VAL A 786 -29.86 -28.25 -18.72
CA VAL A 786 -31.26 -28.44 -19.15
C VAL A 786 -32.25 -28.06 -18.05
N HIS A 787 -31.89 -28.31 -16.80
CA HIS A 787 -32.74 -27.96 -15.66
C HIS A 787 -32.79 -26.45 -15.45
N LEU A 788 -31.63 -25.77 -15.54
CA LEU A 788 -31.52 -24.31 -15.47
C LEU A 788 -32.23 -23.61 -16.64
N GLU A 789 -32.23 -24.19 -17.84
CA GLU A 789 -33.00 -23.65 -18.97
C GLU A 789 -34.52 -23.66 -18.70
N ALA A 790 -35.01 -24.64 -17.93
CA ALA A 790 -36.41 -24.64 -17.48
C ALA A 790 -36.66 -23.59 -16.39
N VAL A 791 -35.69 -23.35 -15.49
CA VAL A 791 -35.77 -22.29 -14.46
C VAL A 791 -35.78 -20.91 -15.10
N SER A 792 -34.87 -20.65 -16.03
CA SER A 792 -34.76 -19.40 -16.80
C SER A 792 -36.08 -19.05 -17.49
N HIS A 793 -36.76 -20.04 -18.08
CA HIS A 793 -38.08 -19.80 -18.67
C HIS A 793 -39.18 -19.41 -17.66
N TYR A 794 -39.04 -19.80 -16.39
CA TYR A 794 -39.95 -19.35 -15.32
C TYR A 794 -39.55 -17.98 -14.77
N GLU A 795 -38.27 -17.64 -14.77
CA GLU A 795 -37.80 -16.28 -14.47
C GLU A 795 -38.35 -15.27 -15.49
N GLU A 796 -38.24 -15.56 -16.79
CA GLU A 796 -38.82 -14.75 -17.88
C GLU A 796 -40.35 -14.54 -17.74
N GLN A 797 -41.02 -15.43 -17.01
CA GLN A 797 -42.47 -15.37 -16.77
C GLN A 797 -42.86 -14.75 -15.43
N GLU A 798 -41.88 -14.28 -14.65
CA GLU A 798 -42.06 -13.80 -13.28
C GLU A 798 -42.80 -14.81 -12.38
N ALA A 799 -42.57 -16.11 -12.59
CA ALA A 799 -43.31 -17.19 -11.95
C ALA A 799 -42.62 -17.70 -10.67
N ALA A 800 -42.50 -16.82 -9.65
CA ALA A 800 -41.77 -17.05 -8.39
C ALA A 800 -41.92 -18.45 -7.76
N GLU A 801 -43.15 -18.91 -7.48
CA GLU A 801 -43.38 -20.24 -6.88
C GLU A 801 -42.81 -21.40 -7.73
N LYS A 802 -42.72 -21.23 -9.05
CA LYS A 802 -42.14 -22.23 -9.94
C LYS A 802 -40.63 -22.13 -10.00
N VAL A 803 -40.08 -20.92 -9.97
CA VAL A 803 -38.62 -20.72 -9.92
C VAL A 803 -38.08 -21.41 -8.67
N ILE A 804 -38.56 -21.04 -7.48
CA ILE A 804 -38.14 -21.64 -6.20
C ILE A 804 -38.21 -23.17 -6.26
N LYS A 805 -39.37 -23.71 -6.64
CA LYS A 805 -39.57 -25.17 -6.69
C LYS A 805 -38.62 -25.88 -7.67
N HIS A 806 -38.34 -25.26 -8.81
CA HIS A 806 -37.44 -25.86 -9.78
C HIS A 806 -35.98 -25.73 -9.36
N VAL A 807 -35.60 -24.66 -8.66
CA VAL A 807 -34.26 -24.51 -8.10
C VAL A 807 -34.03 -25.46 -6.92
N GLU A 808 -35.03 -25.70 -6.06
CA GLU A 808 -34.96 -26.78 -5.05
C GLU A 808 -34.71 -28.16 -5.72
N GLY A 809 -35.38 -28.41 -6.86
CA GLY A 809 -35.15 -29.62 -7.64
C GLY A 809 -33.80 -29.66 -8.38
N PHE A 810 -33.16 -28.51 -8.56
CA PHE A 810 -31.79 -28.40 -9.08
C PHE A 810 -30.78 -28.74 -7.98
N GLN A 811 -31.00 -28.27 -6.75
CA GLN A 811 -30.19 -28.65 -5.58
C GLN A 811 -30.26 -30.16 -5.33
N ASP A 812 -31.45 -30.77 -5.40
CA ASP A 812 -31.61 -32.24 -5.34
C ASP A 812 -30.74 -32.97 -6.39
N LEU A 813 -30.56 -32.36 -7.57
CA LEU A 813 -29.74 -32.91 -8.65
C LEU A 813 -28.24 -32.73 -8.38
N LEU A 814 -27.83 -31.57 -7.86
CA LEU A 814 -26.46 -31.31 -7.41
C LEU A 814 -26.05 -32.29 -6.31
N ASP A 815 -26.87 -32.45 -5.27
CA ASP A 815 -26.64 -33.39 -4.16
C ASP A 815 -26.44 -34.82 -4.68
N HIS A 816 -27.26 -35.22 -5.65
CA HIS A 816 -27.12 -36.51 -6.30
C HIS A 816 -25.79 -36.62 -7.07
N GLN A 817 -25.38 -35.60 -7.81
CA GLN A 817 -24.13 -35.62 -8.56
C GLN A 817 -22.91 -35.68 -7.63
N GLN A 818 -22.89 -34.87 -6.57
CA GLN A 818 -21.81 -34.87 -5.60
C GLN A 818 -21.70 -36.23 -4.88
N ALA A 819 -22.83 -36.81 -4.46
CA ALA A 819 -22.85 -38.11 -3.80
C ALA A 819 -22.40 -39.29 -4.68
N ASN A 820 -22.28 -39.08 -6.00
CA ASN A 820 -21.81 -40.08 -6.96
C ASN A 820 -20.49 -39.67 -7.65
N ASP A 821 -19.77 -38.69 -7.10
CA ASP A 821 -18.48 -38.20 -7.64
C ASP A 821 -18.57 -37.69 -9.11
N MET A 822 -19.75 -37.22 -9.54
CA MET A 822 -20.00 -36.76 -10.92
C MET A 822 -19.66 -35.28 -11.16
N ILE A 823 -19.44 -34.54 -10.07
CA ILE A 823 -19.12 -33.11 -10.03
C ILE A 823 -18.08 -32.93 -8.92
N SER A 824 -17.13 -32.01 -9.11
CA SER A 824 -16.16 -31.68 -8.07
C SER A 824 -16.82 -30.99 -6.86
N GLU A 825 -16.12 -31.01 -5.73
CA GLU A 825 -16.57 -30.31 -4.52
C GLU A 825 -16.66 -28.80 -4.75
N LYS A 826 -15.73 -28.22 -5.53
CA LYS A 826 -15.73 -26.81 -5.95
C LYS A 826 -17.01 -26.46 -6.73
N ALA A 827 -17.25 -27.14 -7.85
CA ALA A 827 -18.39 -26.84 -8.70
C ALA A 827 -19.73 -27.13 -8.00
N PHE A 828 -19.79 -28.14 -7.13
CA PHE A 828 -20.98 -28.40 -6.31
C PHE A 828 -21.27 -27.25 -5.35
N ASN A 829 -20.28 -26.83 -4.55
CA ASN A 829 -20.48 -25.80 -3.53
C ASN A 829 -20.95 -24.48 -4.17
N ILE A 830 -20.34 -24.10 -5.28
CA ILE A 830 -20.65 -22.84 -5.98
C ILE A 830 -22.03 -22.89 -6.63
N LEU A 831 -22.36 -23.96 -7.36
CA LEU A 831 -23.68 -24.09 -7.98
C LEU A 831 -24.80 -24.25 -6.95
N ASN A 832 -24.51 -24.83 -5.79
CA ASN A 832 -25.50 -24.95 -4.72
C ASN A 832 -25.72 -23.62 -4.01
N HIS A 833 -24.65 -22.84 -3.80
CA HIS A 833 -24.73 -21.48 -3.29
C HIS A 833 -25.52 -20.58 -4.26
N ASP A 834 -25.25 -20.67 -5.56
CA ASP A 834 -26.02 -19.98 -6.60
C ASP A 834 -27.51 -20.38 -6.57
N ALA A 835 -27.80 -21.66 -6.36
CA ALA A 835 -29.17 -22.13 -6.23
C ALA A 835 -29.88 -21.54 -4.99
N ASP A 836 -29.19 -21.44 -3.86
CA ASP A 836 -29.71 -20.78 -2.65
C ASP A 836 -29.97 -19.29 -2.90
N ALA A 837 -29.03 -18.60 -3.54
CA ALA A 837 -29.15 -17.18 -3.88
C ALA A 837 -30.32 -16.92 -4.85
N LEU A 838 -30.50 -17.80 -5.83
CA LEU A 838 -31.63 -17.74 -6.77
C LEU A 838 -32.97 -18.06 -6.07
N ILE A 839 -33.01 -18.97 -5.11
CA ILE A 839 -34.21 -19.18 -4.30
C ILE A 839 -34.53 -17.92 -3.49
N GLU A 840 -33.53 -17.33 -2.84
CA GLU A 840 -33.69 -16.10 -2.04
C GLU A 840 -34.20 -14.94 -2.89
N LYS A 841 -33.68 -14.76 -4.12
CA LYS A 841 -34.14 -13.75 -5.08
C LYS A 841 -35.64 -13.83 -5.40
N TRP A 842 -36.20 -15.04 -5.41
CA TRP A 842 -37.58 -15.29 -5.83
C TRP A 842 -38.57 -15.55 -4.68
N GLN A 843 -38.09 -15.51 -3.42
CA GLN A 843 -38.91 -15.56 -2.20
C GLN A 843 -39.53 -14.20 -1.88
#